data_AF-A0A3P9HBU6-F1
#
_entry.id   AF-A0A3P9HBU6-F1
#
_cell.length_a   1.000
_cell.length_b   1.000
_cell.length_c   1.000
_cell.angle_alpha   90.00
_cell.angle_beta   90.00
_cell.angle_gamma   90.00
#
_symmetry.space_group_name_H-M   'P 1'
#
loop_
_entity.id
_entity.type
_entity.pdbx_description
1 polymer ?
#
loop_
_entity_poly.entity_id
_entity_poly.type
_entity_poly.pdbx_seq_one_letter_code
_entity_poly.pdbx_strand_id
1 'polypeptide(L)'
;MAVVNTYFQKREEHRVTYRSGGRSTQVDYILCRRGHLREVNDCKVVVGESVARQHRMVVCKMTLEVRKKKRGKTEKKTKWWKLQNEETCEEFRQKLRQVLGGQDELPEDWETTAEIIRETGRKVLGVSSGKRKDGKETWWWNEEVQECVQRKRLAKRKWDVERTEEGRQEYKEAQRRVKREVAKAKQKAYDELYDRLDTKEGEKDLYRLARQRDRDGKDVQQIRVIKDRDGKVLTTQERIFLENALLKPICFVMKHWREDAFFGYQFLNGVNPMMIRRCKTLLSKFPVPLDMNFSKSQLTLRNEMMKGNIFLCDYNILDGVETNTINGRKQFLAAPLVLLHKNEDDEMMPIAIQLKQKPGKDNPIFFPTDSEYDWLLAKTYVKSADFNLHELNYHLLRTHLLAEVFAVSLQCNLPRVHPLLIRHTRYTLQINVLARNSLISESGTITLVSELQKISSAFVGHLKSLTLSFCIPDDIADRGLEDVPDFYYRDDGLKLWNIMHRLVVYITLIFYYKNDCMVLKDAELQNWIQEIFENGFLRRGETGIQKFTTMAELVKFVTMVMFTCSVQHAAVNSGQYDLYGWMPNGPSTMQEPLPTHKGKADVTVVTLQNHHALLGRPSFLPAFDRNRYLHDFAEEHFTEDFPKYKVTTFQRDLIKLSEDIKCRNENLDSLRNLFVSTNGEASIKT
;
A
#
# COMPACT_ATOMS: atom_id res chain seq x y z
N MET A 1 -27.75 8.04 25.07
CA MET A 1 -26.63 7.25 25.63
C MET A 1 -26.64 7.38 27.15
N ALA A 2 -26.03 6.45 27.89
CA ALA A 2 -25.90 6.46 29.34
C ALA A 2 -24.46 6.12 29.74
N VAL A 3 -23.94 6.82 30.75
CA VAL A 3 -22.62 6.55 31.34
C VAL A 3 -22.79 5.44 32.37
N VAL A 4 -22.21 4.28 32.09
CA VAL A 4 -22.43 3.08 32.91
C VAL A 4 -21.76 3.22 34.29
N ASN A 5 -20.59 3.85 34.33
CA ASN A 5 -19.79 3.97 35.55
C ASN A 5 -20.47 4.77 36.67
N THR A 6 -21.45 5.62 36.34
CA THR A 6 -22.18 6.43 37.32
C THR A 6 -23.45 5.76 37.83
N TYR A 7 -23.82 4.60 37.27
CA TYR A 7 -25.09 3.95 37.56
C TYR A 7 -25.05 3.04 38.80
N PHE A 8 -23.85 2.58 39.20
CA PHE A 8 -23.65 1.71 40.36
C PHE A 8 -22.92 2.46 41.47
N GLN A 9 -23.41 2.35 42.71
CA GLN A 9 -22.69 2.89 43.87
C GLN A 9 -21.45 2.02 44.14
N LYS A 10 -20.27 2.68 44.22
CA LYS A 10 -18.97 2.03 44.41
C LYS A 10 -18.11 2.82 45.39
N ARG A 11 -17.25 2.10 46.11
CA ARG A 11 -16.16 2.70 46.90
C ARG A 11 -15.23 3.49 45.97
N GLU A 12 -14.62 4.54 46.50
CA GLU A 12 -13.78 5.47 45.73
C GLU A 12 -12.65 4.76 44.97
N GLU A 13 -12.00 3.79 45.60
CA GLU A 13 -10.95 2.95 45.01
C GLU A 13 -11.39 2.22 43.72
N HIS A 14 -12.68 1.89 43.61
CA HIS A 14 -13.31 1.22 42.48
C HIS A 14 -13.92 2.20 41.45
N ARG A 15 -13.73 3.51 41.64
CA ARG A 15 -14.16 4.57 40.70
C ARG A 15 -12.99 5.27 40.03
N VAL A 16 -11.85 5.35 40.71
CA VAL A 16 -10.63 6.01 40.24
C VAL A 16 -10.00 5.21 39.10
N THR A 17 -10.03 5.74 37.87
CA THR A 17 -9.41 5.11 36.70
C THR A 17 -7.98 5.61 36.46
N TYR A 18 -7.62 6.76 37.03
CA TYR A 18 -6.31 7.37 36.92
C TYR A 18 -5.78 7.86 38.27
N ARG A 19 -4.52 7.52 38.58
CA ARG A 19 -3.83 7.98 39.79
C ARG A 19 -2.39 8.39 39.48
N SER A 20 -2.01 9.61 39.85
CA SER A 20 -0.64 10.13 39.67
C SER A 20 -0.32 11.18 40.74
N GLY A 21 0.87 11.11 41.35
CA GLY A 21 1.37 12.13 42.28
C GLY A 21 0.42 12.43 43.46
N GLY A 22 -0.18 11.41 44.07
CA GLY A 22 -1.16 11.56 45.16
C GLY A 22 -2.56 11.99 44.74
N ARG A 23 -2.78 12.38 43.47
CA ARG A 23 -4.08 12.74 42.92
C ARG A 23 -4.76 11.51 42.29
N SER A 24 -6.06 11.40 42.48
CA SER A 24 -6.90 10.31 41.96
C SER A 24 -8.11 10.89 41.22
N THR A 25 -8.39 10.45 40.00
CA THR A 25 -9.55 10.89 39.22
C THR A 25 -10.15 9.75 38.38
N GLN A 26 -11.37 9.97 37.89
CA GLN A 26 -12.06 9.08 36.97
C GLN A 26 -12.11 9.75 35.59
N VAL A 27 -11.38 9.20 34.61
CA VAL A 27 -11.28 9.73 33.24
C VAL A 27 -11.73 8.72 32.17
N ASP A 28 -11.86 7.44 32.53
CA ASP A 28 -12.27 6.37 31.63
C ASP A 28 -13.73 5.97 31.89
N TYR A 29 -14.55 5.96 30.83
CA TYR A 29 -15.98 5.69 30.92
C TYR A 29 -16.44 4.66 29.89
N ILE A 30 -17.40 3.83 30.31
CA ILE A 30 -18.12 2.90 29.44
C ILE A 30 -19.50 3.50 29.16
N LEU A 31 -19.84 3.61 27.87
CA LEU A 31 -21.12 4.13 27.42
C LEU A 31 -21.99 3.01 26.86
N CYS A 32 -23.28 3.03 27.17
CA CYS A 32 -24.25 2.17 26.50
C CYS A 32 -25.49 2.95 26.06
N ARG A 33 -26.29 2.37 25.14
CA ARG A 33 -27.60 2.93 24.80
C ARG A 33 -28.55 2.73 25.99
N ARG A 34 -29.39 3.73 26.30
CA ARG A 34 -30.29 3.67 27.46
C ARG A 34 -31.17 2.42 27.49
N GLY A 35 -31.62 1.94 26.32
CA GLY A 35 -32.43 0.71 26.22
C GLY A 35 -31.71 -0.57 26.67
N HIS A 36 -30.38 -0.61 26.60
CA HIS A 36 -29.55 -1.76 26.98
C HIS A 36 -28.92 -1.61 28.37
N LEU A 37 -29.22 -0.52 29.09
CA LEU A 37 -28.69 -0.30 30.44
C LEU A 37 -29.14 -1.43 31.41
N ARG A 38 -30.30 -2.03 31.15
CA ARG A 38 -30.87 -3.15 31.90
C ARG A 38 -30.06 -4.45 31.77
N GLU A 39 -29.23 -4.58 30.73
CA GLU A 39 -28.36 -5.74 30.48
C GLU A 39 -27.02 -5.60 31.21
N VAL A 40 -26.72 -4.42 31.76
CA VAL A 40 -25.50 -4.18 32.52
C VAL A 40 -25.74 -4.52 33.99
N ASN A 41 -24.95 -5.44 34.53
CA ASN A 41 -25.06 -5.88 35.92
C ASN A 41 -24.13 -5.11 36.86
N ASP A 42 -22.95 -4.72 36.37
CA ASP A 42 -21.96 -4.01 37.17
C ASP A 42 -20.96 -3.26 36.29
N CYS A 43 -20.39 -2.17 36.82
CA CYS A 43 -19.24 -1.49 36.24
C CYS A 43 -18.34 -0.96 37.34
N LYS A 44 -17.07 -1.37 37.35
CA LYS A 44 -16.10 -1.00 38.40
C LYS A 44 -14.67 -0.98 37.88
N VAL A 45 -13.82 -0.25 38.57
CA VAL A 45 -12.36 -0.35 38.43
C VAL A 45 -11.83 -1.53 39.24
N VAL A 46 -10.86 -2.26 38.70
CA VAL A 46 -10.12 -3.30 39.43
C VAL A 46 -8.84 -2.71 40.00
N VAL A 47 -8.69 -2.74 41.33
CA VAL A 47 -7.59 -2.04 42.05
C VAL A 47 -6.23 -2.76 41.94
N GLY A 48 -6.24 -4.07 41.67
CA GLY A 48 -5.03 -4.91 41.64
C GLY A 48 -4.41 -5.15 40.26
N GLU A 49 -5.07 -4.75 39.16
CA GLU A 49 -4.58 -4.97 37.80
C GLU A 49 -4.37 -3.61 37.11
N SER A 50 -3.11 -3.23 36.94
CA SER A 50 -2.71 -1.99 36.28
C SER A 50 -2.31 -2.27 34.84
N VAL A 51 -2.97 -1.59 33.89
CA VAL A 51 -2.62 -1.68 32.46
C VAL A 51 -1.43 -0.75 32.15
N ALA A 52 -1.27 0.32 32.94
CA ALA A 52 -0.12 1.22 32.96
C ALA A 52 0.10 1.77 34.38
N ARG A 53 1.29 2.31 34.68
CA ARG A 53 1.66 2.82 36.03
C ARG A 53 0.66 3.82 36.63
N GLN A 54 -0.08 4.55 35.81
CA GLN A 54 -1.05 5.57 36.23
C GLN A 54 -2.52 5.19 35.96
N HIS A 55 -2.80 4.20 35.11
CA HIS A 55 -4.16 3.84 34.69
C HIS A 55 -4.60 2.48 35.27
N ARG A 56 -5.85 2.42 35.70
CA ARG A 56 -6.49 1.23 36.28
C ARG A 56 -7.58 0.71 35.34
N MET A 57 -7.70 -0.61 35.25
CA MET A 57 -8.65 -1.25 34.35
C MET A 57 -10.10 -1.04 34.80
N VAL A 58 -10.95 -0.54 33.90
CA VAL A 58 -12.41 -0.49 34.07
C VAL A 58 -13.04 -1.74 33.48
N VAL A 59 -13.89 -2.42 34.25
CA VAL A 59 -14.57 -3.64 33.84
C VAL A 59 -16.08 -3.43 33.93
N CYS A 60 -16.79 -3.72 32.83
CA CYS A 60 -18.25 -3.78 32.79
C CYS A 60 -18.70 -5.23 32.67
N LYS A 61 -19.50 -5.69 33.63
CA LYS A 61 -20.17 -7.00 33.60
C LYS A 61 -21.57 -6.82 33.04
N MET A 62 -21.86 -7.48 31.94
CA MET A 62 -23.18 -7.47 31.31
C MET A 62 -23.72 -8.89 31.12
N THR A 63 -25.03 -9.06 31.29
CA THR A 63 -25.75 -10.28 30.93
C THR A 63 -26.49 -10.00 29.63
N LEU A 64 -25.97 -10.55 28.55
CA LEU A 64 -26.64 -10.49 27.25
C LEU A 64 -27.59 -11.68 27.17
N GLU A 65 -28.90 -11.41 27.20
CA GLU A 65 -29.87 -12.43 26.82
C GLU A 65 -29.71 -12.73 25.33
N VAL A 66 -28.96 -13.79 25.03
CA VAL A 66 -28.96 -14.36 23.69
C VAL A 66 -30.32 -14.99 23.50
N ARG A 67 -31.29 -14.23 22.99
CA ARG A 67 -32.47 -14.81 22.35
C ARG A 67 -31.93 -15.75 21.29
N LYS A 68 -31.97 -17.06 21.56
CA LYS A 68 -31.70 -18.07 20.55
C LYS A 68 -32.69 -17.80 19.43
N LYS A 69 -32.23 -17.13 18.36
CA LYS A 69 -32.96 -17.13 17.10
C LYS A 69 -33.31 -18.59 16.84
N LYS A 70 -34.61 -18.91 16.73
CA LYS A 70 -35.02 -20.22 16.22
C LYS A 70 -34.18 -20.43 14.95
N ARG A 71 -33.31 -21.45 14.95
CA ARG A 71 -32.53 -21.80 13.77
C ARG A 71 -33.56 -21.98 12.65
N GLY A 72 -33.50 -21.13 11.63
CA GLY A 72 -34.33 -21.31 10.45
C GLY A 72 -34.09 -22.73 9.94
N LYS A 73 -35.16 -23.50 9.71
CA LYS A 73 -35.06 -24.78 9.03
C LYS A 73 -34.36 -24.50 7.70
N THR A 74 -33.13 -24.99 7.55
CA THR A 74 -32.41 -24.85 6.30
C THR A 74 -33.04 -25.80 5.30
N GLU A 75 -33.34 -25.32 4.09
CA GLU A 75 -33.95 -26.13 3.05
C GLU A 75 -33.10 -27.35 2.72
N LYS A 76 -33.77 -28.50 2.59
CA LYS A 76 -33.13 -29.75 2.15
C LYS A 76 -32.67 -29.55 0.70
N LYS A 77 -31.36 -29.59 0.45
CA LYS A 77 -30.80 -29.51 -0.90
C LYS A 77 -30.51 -30.90 -1.46
N THR A 78 -30.78 -31.10 -2.74
CA THR A 78 -30.38 -32.29 -3.51
C THR A 78 -28.85 -32.41 -3.53
N LYS A 79 -28.34 -33.63 -3.40
CA LYS A 79 -26.89 -33.91 -3.30
C LYS A 79 -26.19 -33.96 -4.67
N TRP A 80 -26.22 -32.86 -5.44
CA TRP A 80 -25.69 -32.79 -6.81
C TRP A 80 -24.22 -33.25 -6.97
N TRP A 81 -23.40 -33.08 -5.93
CA TRP A 81 -22.00 -33.51 -5.93
C TRP A 81 -21.82 -35.03 -6.10
N LYS A 82 -22.86 -35.85 -5.85
CA LYS A 82 -22.80 -37.29 -6.10
C LYS A 82 -22.66 -37.66 -7.58
N LEU A 83 -22.97 -36.74 -8.51
CA LEU A 83 -22.77 -36.96 -9.94
C LEU A 83 -21.30 -37.03 -10.36
N GLN A 84 -20.35 -36.74 -9.46
CA GLN A 84 -18.94 -36.98 -9.69
C GLN A 84 -18.59 -38.47 -9.71
N ASN A 85 -19.43 -39.32 -9.12
CA ASN A 85 -19.31 -40.76 -9.24
C ASN A 85 -20.00 -41.21 -10.54
N GLU A 86 -19.24 -41.87 -11.40
CA GLU A 86 -19.66 -42.26 -12.76
C GLU A 86 -20.88 -43.19 -12.76
N GLU A 87 -20.91 -44.16 -11.85
CA GLU A 87 -22.02 -45.10 -11.67
C GLU A 87 -23.32 -44.37 -11.26
N THR A 88 -23.19 -43.42 -10.33
CA THR A 88 -24.35 -42.61 -9.89
C THR A 88 -24.80 -41.62 -10.96
N CYS A 89 -23.88 -41.12 -11.78
CA CYS A 89 -24.19 -40.27 -12.92
C CYS A 89 -24.97 -41.04 -13.99
N GLU A 90 -24.56 -42.27 -14.28
CA GLU A 90 -25.22 -43.10 -15.29
C GLU A 90 -26.60 -43.58 -14.82
N GLU A 91 -26.75 -43.94 -13.54
CA GLU A 91 -28.05 -44.23 -12.93
C GLU A 91 -29.00 -43.02 -13.05
N PHE A 92 -28.50 -41.81 -12.75
CA PHE A 92 -29.28 -40.58 -12.87
C PHE A 92 -29.71 -40.31 -14.33
N ARG A 93 -28.81 -40.49 -15.30
CA ARG A 93 -29.11 -40.32 -16.73
C ARG A 93 -30.15 -41.31 -17.22
N GLN A 94 -30.02 -42.60 -16.87
CA GLN A 94 -31.00 -43.62 -17.25
C GLN A 94 -32.38 -43.30 -16.67
N LYS A 95 -32.45 -42.96 -15.38
CA LYS A 95 -33.72 -42.62 -14.73
C LYS A 95 -34.36 -41.39 -15.34
N LEU A 96 -33.55 -40.38 -15.68
CA LEU A 96 -34.03 -39.16 -16.30
C LEU A 96 -34.58 -39.43 -17.72
N ARG A 97 -33.88 -40.24 -18.53
CA ARG A 97 -34.35 -40.67 -19.86
C ARG A 97 -35.64 -41.47 -19.79
N GLN A 98 -35.78 -42.34 -18.79
CA GLN A 98 -36.99 -43.12 -18.58
C GLN A 98 -38.20 -42.23 -18.23
N VAL A 99 -38.00 -41.22 -17.39
CA VAL A 99 -39.08 -40.31 -16.96
C VAL A 99 -39.46 -39.32 -18.08
N LEU A 100 -38.51 -38.91 -18.91
CA LEU A 100 -38.74 -38.06 -20.08
C LEU A 100 -39.23 -38.85 -21.33
N GLY A 101 -39.60 -40.12 -21.17
CA GLY A 101 -40.23 -40.91 -22.23
C GLY A 101 -39.30 -41.30 -23.39
N GLY A 102 -37.98 -41.23 -23.21
CA GLY A 102 -37.01 -41.60 -24.23
C GLY A 102 -36.99 -40.69 -25.48
N GLN A 103 -37.55 -39.48 -25.40
CA GLN A 103 -37.46 -38.50 -26.48
C GLN A 103 -36.05 -37.87 -26.51
N ASP A 104 -35.46 -37.80 -27.71
CA ASP A 104 -34.16 -37.12 -27.93
C ASP A 104 -34.29 -35.58 -27.92
N GLU A 105 -35.52 -35.06 -28.05
CA GLU A 105 -35.83 -33.63 -27.95
C GLU A 105 -36.58 -33.33 -26.64
N LEU A 106 -36.06 -32.37 -25.87
CA LEU A 106 -36.66 -31.91 -24.62
C LEU A 106 -37.93 -31.08 -24.92
N PRO A 107 -38.99 -31.17 -24.10
CA PRO A 107 -40.18 -30.31 -24.24
C PRO A 107 -39.80 -28.82 -24.25
N GLU A 108 -40.48 -27.99 -25.07
CA GLU A 108 -40.27 -26.53 -25.12
C GLU A 108 -40.52 -25.83 -23.78
N ASP A 109 -41.24 -26.49 -22.85
CA ASP A 109 -41.50 -26.00 -21.51
C ASP A 109 -40.36 -26.32 -20.53
N TRP A 110 -39.52 -25.31 -20.31
CA TRP A 110 -38.41 -25.36 -19.37
C TRP A 110 -38.83 -25.58 -17.92
N GLU A 111 -40.01 -25.11 -17.50
CA GLU A 111 -40.44 -25.24 -16.10
C GLU A 111 -40.73 -26.70 -15.76
N THR A 112 -41.49 -27.37 -16.62
CA THR A 112 -41.78 -28.79 -16.51
C THR A 112 -40.51 -29.63 -16.59
N THR A 113 -39.62 -29.35 -17.54
CA THR A 113 -38.35 -30.07 -17.70
C THR A 113 -37.46 -29.89 -16.46
N ALA A 114 -37.35 -28.67 -15.95
CA ALA A 114 -36.54 -28.40 -14.76
C ALA A 114 -37.12 -29.06 -13.51
N GLU A 115 -38.45 -29.16 -13.38
CA GLU A 115 -39.09 -29.91 -12.30
C GLU A 115 -38.76 -31.41 -12.36
N ILE A 116 -38.88 -32.04 -13.53
CA ILE A 116 -38.56 -33.45 -13.73
C ILE A 116 -37.09 -33.73 -13.37
N ILE A 117 -36.16 -32.87 -13.78
CA ILE A 117 -34.73 -32.98 -13.45
C ILE A 117 -34.52 -32.88 -11.93
N ARG A 118 -35.15 -31.90 -11.26
CA ARG A 118 -35.02 -31.72 -9.81
C ARG A 118 -35.63 -32.90 -9.04
N GLU A 119 -36.78 -33.40 -9.48
CA GLU A 119 -37.50 -34.55 -8.90
C GLU A 119 -36.67 -35.83 -9.00
N THR A 120 -36.16 -36.11 -10.20
CA THR A 120 -35.28 -37.25 -10.48
C THR A 120 -33.99 -37.13 -9.67
N GLY A 121 -33.43 -35.91 -9.56
CA GLY A 121 -32.24 -35.65 -8.78
C GLY A 121 -32.45 -35.89 -7.28
N ARG A 122 -33.61 -35.49 -6.74
CA ARG A 122 -33.99 -35.78 -5.35
C ARG A 122 -34.13 -37.28 -5.09
N LYS A 123 -34.67 -38.05 -6.05
CA LYS A 123 -34.87 -39.50 -5.93
C LYS A 123 -33.56 -40.28 -6.01
N VAL A 124 -32.70 -39.99 -6.99
CA VAL A 124 -31.46 -40.73 -7.23
C VAL A 124 -30.34 -40.28 -6.29
N LEU A 125 -30.11 -38.97 -6.18
CA LEU A 125 -28.98 -38.43 -5.41
C LEU A 125 -29.32 -38.30 -3.91
N GLY A 126 -30.61 -38.32 -3.59
CA GLY A 126 -31.13 -38.08 -2.25
C GLY A 126 -31.03 -36.60 -1.86
N VAL A 127 -31.59 -36.28 -0.69
CA VAL A 127 -31.56 -34.94 -0.10
C VAL A 127 -30.67 -34.88 1.13
N SER A 128 -30.03 -33.74 1.35
CA SER A 128 -29.24 -33.47 2.55
C SER A 128 -30.13 -33.43 3.80
N SER A 129 -29.60 -33.87 4.95
CA SER A 129 -30.34 -33.97 6.22
C SER A 129 -30.59 -32.60 6.90
N GLY A 130 -30.29 -31.49 6.24
CA GLY A 130 -30.57 -30.12 6.74
C GLY A 130 -29.75 -29.68 7.97
N LYS A 131 -28.95 -30.56 8.58
CA LYS A 131 -27.95 -30.17 9.58
C LYS A 131 -26.65 -29.80 8.87
N ARG A 132 -26.21 -28.54 9.00
CA ARG A 132 -24.78 -28.25 8.89
C ARG A 132 -24.07 -29.15 9.92
N LYS A 133 -23.31 -30.14 9.46
CA LYS A 133 -22.21 -30.64 10.27
C LYS A 133 -21.32 -29.43 10.51
N ASP A 134 -21.05 -29.10 11.77
CA ASP A 134 -20.01 -28.15 12.18
C ASP A 134 -18.62 -28.77 11.89
N GLY A 135 -18.40 -29.17 10.63
CA GLY A 135 -17.12 -29.56 10.10
C GLY A 135 -16.46 -28.33 9.51
N LYS A 136 -15.85 -27.51 10.37
CA LYS A 136 -14.66 -26.75 9.97
C LYS A 136 -13.53 -27.77 9.74
N GLU A 137 -13.61 -28.56 8.67
CA GLU A 137 -12.42 -29.25 8.19
C GLU A 137 -11.62 -28.20 7.43
N THR A 138 -10.73 -27.56 8.20
CA THR A 138 -9.68 -26.73 7.65
C THR A 138 -8.91 -27.61 6.68
N TRP A 139 -8.73 -27.15 5.44
CA TRP A 139 -8.16 -27.89 4.30
C TRP A 139 -6.75 -28.47 4.52
N TRP A 140 -6.08 -28.13 5.62
CA TRP A 140 -4.77 -28.64 6.08
C TRP A 140 -4.87 -29.54 7.32
N TRP A 141 -6.07 -29.89 7.78
CA TRP A 141 -6.28 -30.69 8.99
C TRP A 141 -6.06 -32.18 8.69
N ASN A 142 -5.12 -32.81 9.39
CA ASN A 142 -4.77 -34.22 9.23
C ASN A 142 -4.71 -34.94 10.58
N GLU A 143 -4.54 -36.26 10.55
CA GLU A 143 -4.52 -37.12 11.74
C GLU A 143 -3.38 -36.76 12.71
N GLU A 144 -2.21 -36.41 12.18
CA GLU A 144 -1.02 -36.04 12.97
C GLU A 144 -1.24 -34.76 13.77
N VAL A 145 -1.86 -33.74 13.17
CA VAL A 145 -2.25 -32.49 13.83
C VAL A 145 -3.32 -32.77 14.89
N GLN A 146 -4.30 -33.61 14.59
CA GLN A 146 -5.35 -33.99 15.53
C GLN A 146 -4.76 -34.67 16.78
N GLU A 147 -3.87 -35.63 16.59
CA GLU A 147 -3.22 -36.36 17.67
C GLU A 147 -2.34 -35.43 18.53
N CYS A 148 -1.57 -34.53 17.90
CA CYS A 148 -0.78 -33.53 18.62
C CYS A 148 -1.66 -32.56 19.43
N VAL A 149 -2.80 -32.13 18.88
CA VAL A 149 -3.75 -31.25 19.57
C VAL A 149 -4.42 -31.96 20.74
N GLN A 150 -4.74 -33.25 20.60
CA GLN A 150 -5.26 -34.07 21.69
C GLN A 150 -4.23 -34.21 22.82
N ARG A 151 -2.97 -34.55 22.51
CA ARG A 151 -1.89 -34.62 23.50
C ARG A 151 -1.69 -33.28 24.24
N LYS A 152 -1.69 -32.16 23.50
CA LYS A 152 -1.63 -30.83 24.12
C LYS A 152 -2.81 -30.56 25.06
N ARG A 153 -4.03 -30.98 24.70
CA ARG A 153 -5.22 -30.83 25.56
C ARG A 153 -5.12 -31.69 26.82
N LEU A 154 -4.59 -32.91 26.72
CA LEU A 154 -4.36 -33.79 27.87
C LEU A 154 -3.30 -33.19 28.81
N ALA A 155 -2.15 -32.77 28.27
CA ALA A 155 -1.10 -32.10 29.05
C ALA A 155 -1.59 -30.81 29.72
N LYS A 156 -2.47 -30.05 29.05
CA LYS A 156 -3.09 -28.86 29.65
C LYS A 156 -4.00 -29.22 30.82
N ARG A 157 -4.86 -30.23 30.68
CA ARG A 157 -5.74 -30.68 31.79
C ARG A 157 -4.93 -31.18 32.97
N LYS A 158 -3.87 -31.95 32.73
CA LYS A 158 -2.96 -32.43 33.77
C LYS A 158 -2.32 -31.26 34.52
N TRP A 159 -1.76 -30.28 33.81
CA TRP A 159 -1.22 -29.07 34.44
C TRP A 159 -2.27 -28.23 35.18
N ASP A 160 -3.48 -28.11 34.64
CA ASP A 160 -4.56 -27.35 35.31
C ASP A 160 -4.97 -27.96 36.65
N VAL A 161 -4.85 -29.29 36.80
CA VAL A 161 -5.13 -30.02 38.05
C VAL A 161 -3.93 -29.99 39.00
N GLU A 162 -2.75 -30.39 38.52
CA GLU A 162 -1.58 -30.64 39.38
C GLU A 162 -0.80 -29.35 39.69
N ARG A 163 -0.87 -28.34 38.82
CA ARG A 163 -0.13 -27.06 38.90
C ARG A 163 1.38 -27.19 39.13
N THR A 164 1.98 -28.32 38.76
CA THR A 164 3.42 -28.59 38.84
C THR A 164 4.20 -27.92 37.70
N GLU A 165 5.48 -27.60 37.93
CA GLU A 165 6.35 -27.03 36.89
C GLU A 165 6.66 -28.06 35.79
N GLU A 166 6.72 -29.35 36.15
CA GLU A 166 6.85 -30.46 35.18
C GLU A 166 5.64 -30.53 34.24
N GLY A 167 4.41 -30.46 34.77
CA GLY A 167 3.20 -30.41 33.94
C GLY A 167 3.13 -29.16 33.05
N ARG A 168 3.66 -28.02 33.53
CA ARG A 168 3.79 -26.80 32.73
C ARG A 168 4.76 -26.97 31.57
N GLN A 169 5.90 -27.63 31.80
CA GLN A 169 6.91 -27.89 30.79
C GLN A 169 6.40 -28.89 29.73
N GLU A 170 5.74 -29.97 30.17
CA GLU A 170 5.09 -30.96 29.29
C GLU A 170 4.04 -30.30 28.38
N TYR A 171 3.22 -29.39 28.92
CA TYR A 171 2.27 -28.60 28.12
C TYR A 171 2.96 -27.68 27.11
N LYS A 172 4.04 -26.99 27.49
CA LYS A 172 4.81 -26.10 26.59
C LYS A 172 5.43 -26.89 25.42
N GLU A 173 5.95 -28.07 25.69
CA GLU A 173 6.52 -28.95 24.67
C GLU A 173 5.46 -29.48 23.72
N ALA A 174 4.33 -29.96 24.24
CA ALA A 174 3.17 -30.35 23.43
C ALA A 174 2.62 -29.18 22.59
N GLN A 175 2.64 -27.96 23.12
CA GLN A 175 2.26 -26.76 22.37
C GLN A 175 3.24 -26.43 21.24
N ARG A 176 4.55 -26.55 21.47
CA ARG A 176 5.58 -26.38 20.42
C ARG A 176 5.43 -27.43 19.32
N ARG A 177 5.18 -28.68 19.69
CA ARG A 177 4.96 -29.79 18.74
C ARG A 177 3.72 -29.55 17.87
N VAL A 178 2.60 -29.12 18.46
CA VAL A 178 1.40 -28.73 17.68
C VAL A 178 1.72 -27.62 16.69
N LYS A 179 2.48 -26.59 17.08
CA LYS A 179 2.83 -25.49 16.15
C LYS A 179 3.65 -25.99 14.96
N ARG A 180 4.60 -26.90 15.18
CA ARG A 180 5.42 -27.49 14.10
C ARG A 180 4.58 -28.34 13.15
N GLU A 181 3.74 -29.23 13.68
CA GLU A 181 2.92 -30.11 12.83
C GLU A 181 1.84 -29.34 12.06
N VAL A 182 1.26 -28.28 12.65
CA VAL A 182 0.35 -27.38 11.91
C VAL A 182 1.09 -26.65 10.79
N ALA A 183 2.34 -26.23 11.00
CA ALA A 183 3.12 -25.57 9.96
C ALA A 183 3.44 -26.53 8.80
N LYS A 184 3.88 -27.76 9.12
CA LYS A 184 4.11 -28.81 8.10
C LYS A 184 2.85 -29.17 7.32
N ALA A 185 1.72 -29.37 8.01
CA ALA A 185 0.46 -29.73 7.37
C ALA A 185 -0.06 -28.61 6.46
N LYS A 186 0.11 -27.35 6.88
CA LYS A 186 -0.19 -26.19 6.02
C LYS A 186 0.71 -26.12 4.80
N GLN A 187 2.03 -26.31 4.98
CA GLN A 187 2.99 -26.26 3.87
C GLN A 187 2.66 -27.33 2.83
N LYS A 188 2.51 -28.59 3.26
CA LYS A 188 2.16 -29.70 2.37
C LYS A 188 0.87 -29.45 1.60
N ALA A 189 -0.16 -28.95 2.28
CA ALA A 189 -1.43 -28.66 1.63
C ALA A 189 -1.35 -27.43 0.69
N TYR A 190 -0.41 -26.50 0.93
CA TYR A 190 -0.11 -25.42 -0.01
C TYR A 190 0.62 -25.95 -1.25
N ASP A 191 1.62 -26.81 -1.07
CA ASP A 191 2.36 -27.43 -2.17
C ASP A 191 1.40 -28.23 -3.09
N GLU A 192 0.53 -29.06 -2.52
CA GLU A 192 -0.51 -29.80 -3.25
C GLU A 192 -1.57 -28.89 -3.91
N LEU A 193 -1.77 -27.67 -3.39
CA LEU A 193 -2.63 -26.68 -4.02
C LEU A 193 -1.91 -26.04 -5.22
N TYR A 194 -0.63 -25.68 -5.05
CA TYR A 194 0.21 -25.09 -6.11
C TYR A 194 0.33 -26.04 -7.30
N ASP A 195 0.55 -27.33 -7.05
CA ASP A 195 0.62 -28.37 -8.10
C ASP A 195 -0.67 -28.50 -8.92
N ARG A 196 -1.82 -28.09 -8.36
CA ARG A 196 -3.13 -28.17 -9.01
C ARG A 196 -3.60 -26.85 -9.61
N LEU A 197 -2.83 -25.76 -9.52
CA LEU A 197 -3.25 -24.44 -10.02
C LEU A 197 -3.45 -24.41 -11.54
N ASP A 198 -2.80 -25.30 -12.29
CA ASP A 198 -2.98 -25.44 -13.74
C ASP A 198 -4.29 -26.14 -14.13
N THR A 199 -5.08 -26.60 -13.14
CA THR A 199 -6.40 -27.22 -13.34
C THR A 199 -7.52 -26.24 -13.02
N LYS A 200 -8.67 -26.36 -13.71
CA LYS A 200 -9.87 -25.53 -13.46
C LYS A 200 -10.40 -25.67 -12.02
N GLU A 201 -10.09 -26.78 -11.36
CA GLU A 201 -10.41 -27.06 -9.96
C GLU A 201 -9.51 -26.28 -8.99
N GLY A 202 -8.20 -26.22 -9.26
CA GLY A 202 -7.23 -25.45 -8.46
C GLY A 202 -7.47 -23.94 -8.55
N GLU A 203 -7.85 -23.44 -9.73
CA GLU A 203 -8.25 -22.04 -9.93
C GLU A 203 -9.44 -21.66 -9.01
N LYS A 204 -10.46 -22.51 -8.91
CA LYS A 204 -11.62 -22.28 -8.02
C LYS A 204 -11.23 -22.28 -6.54
N ASP A 205 -10.25 -23.09 -6.16
CA ASP A 205 -9.76 -23.17 -4.79
C ASP A 205 -8.94 -21.94 -4.38
N LEU A 206 -8.17 -21.37 -5.31
CA LEU A 206 -7.50 -20.09 -5.13
C LEU A 206 -8.50 -18.96 -4.90
N TYR A 207 -9.54 -18.85 -5.74
CA TYR A 207 -10.59 -17.84 -5.54
C TYR A 207 -11.38 -18.03 -4.24
N ARG A 208 -11.52 -19.28 -3.76
CA ARG A 208 -12.15 -19.58 -2.47
C ARG A 208 -11.28 -19.10 -1.30
N LEU A 209 -9.97 -19.32 -1.37
CA LEU A 209 -9.01 -18.86 -0.36
C LEU A 209 -8.87 -17.34 -0.34
N ALA A 210 -8.81 -16.68 -1.49
CA ALA A 210 -8.81 -15.22 -1.60
C ALA A 210 -10.08 -14.61 -0.98
N ARG A 211 -11.26 -15.18 -1.29
CA ARG A 211 -12.55 -14.78 -0.69
C ARG A 211 -12.66 -15.10 0.80
N GLN A 212 -11.91 -16.08 1.31
CA GLN A 212 -11.86 -16.41 2.74
C GLN A 212 -10.98 -15.40 3.48
N ARG A 213 -9.78 -15.08 2.96
CA ARG A 213 -8.87 -14.05 3.53
C ARG A 213 -9.52 -12.67 3.55
N ASP A 214 -10.23 -12.29 2.49
CA ASP A 214 -11.02 -11.05 2.44
C ASP A 214 -12.15 -11.01 3.49
N ARG A 215 -12.80 -12.15 3.76
CA ARG A 215 -13.85 -12.26 4.80
C ARG A 215 -13.29 -12.23 6.23
N ASP A 216 -12.13 -12.83 6.44
CA ASP A 216 -11.47 -12.89 7.74
C ASP A 216 -10.84 -11.53 8.12
N GLY A 217 -10.63 -10.63 7.15
CA GLY A 217 -10.13 -9.26 7.34
C GLY A 217 -11.20 -8.17 7.50
N LYS A 218 -12.50 -8.52 7.57
CA LYS A 218 -13.62 -7.56 7.69
C LYS A 218 -14.29 -7.67 9.07
N ASP A 219 -14.36 -6.55 9.80
CA ASP A 219 -15.04 -6.47 11.12
C ASP A 219 -16.57 -6.67 11.03
N VAL A 220 -17.18 -6.49 9.85
CA VAL A 220 -18.61 -6.69 9.61
C VAL A 220 -18.81 -7.60 8.39
N GLN A 221 -19.31 -8.81 8.63
CA GLN A 221 -19.32 -9.88 7.61
C GLN A 221 -20.57 -9.94 6.71
N GLN A 222 -21.61 -9.12 6.95
CA GLN A 222 -22.87 -9.25 6.21
C GLN A 222 -23.66 -7.93 6.07
N ILE A 223 -23.22 -7.04 5.20
CA ILE A 223 -24.16 -6.14 4.53
C ILE A 223 -24.02 -6.41 3.04
N ARG A 224 -24.99 -7.15 2.48
CA ARG A 224 -25.04 -7.53 1.05
C ARG A 224 -25.97 -6.63 0.24
N VAL A 225 -26.83 -5.86 0.92
CA VAL A 225 -27.83 -4.94 0.36
C VAL A 225 -28.29 -4.01 1.48
N ILE A 226 -28.46 -2.72 1.18
CA ILE A 226 -29.14 -1.78 2.09
C ILE A 226 -30.62 -1.77 1.68
N LYS A 227 -31.51 -1.97 2.64
CA LYS A 227 -32.96 -1.95 2.44
C LYS A 227 -33.59 -0.88 3.33
N ASP A 228 -34.69 -0.29 2.87
CA ASP A 228 -35.51 0.59 3.71
C ASP A 228 -36.31 -0.21 4.75
N ARG A 229 -37.11 0.51 5.54
CA ARG A 229 -37.96 -0.05 6.60
C ARG A 229 -38.98 -1.06 6.06
N ASP A 230 -39.35 -0.95 4.80
CA ASP A 230 -40.35 -1.78 4.13
C ASP A 230 -39.71 -2.95 3.35
N GLY A 231 -38.38 -3.10 3.44
CA GLY A 231 -37.63 -4.20 2.84
C GLY A 231 -37.30 -4.01 1.36
N LYS A 232 -37.55 -2.83 0.80
CA LYS A 232 -37.17 -2.46 -0.57
C LYS A 232 -35.67 -2.15 -0.62
N VAL A 233 -34.98 -2.69 -1.62
CA VAL A 233 -33.54 -2.50 -1.79
C VAL A 233 -33.25 -1.06 -2.20
N LEU A 234 -32.51 -0.33 -1.35
CA LEU A 234 -32.00 1.01 -1.61
C LEU A 234 -30.65 0.99 -2.33
N THR A 235 -29.81 -0.03 -2.08
CA THR A 235 -28.46 -0.13 -2.66
C THR A 235 -28.05 -1.59 -2.85
N THR A 236 -27.58 -1.94 -4.07
CA THR A 236 -27.19 -3.30 -4.48
C THR A 236 -25.76 -3.67 -4.04
N GLN A 237 -25.42 -4.95 -4.16
CA GLN A 237 -24.09 -5.45 -3.83
C GLN A 237 -22.99 -4.83 -4.72
N GLU A 238 -23.20 -4.69 -6.05
CA GLU A 238 -22.20 -4.03 -6.91
C GLU A 238 -21.96 -2.58 -6.50
N ARG A 239 -23.03 -1.84 -6.14
CA ARG A 239 -22.90 -0.44 -5.70
C ARG A 239 -22.11 -0.32 -4.40
N ILE A 240 -22.28 -1.24 -3.45
CA ILE A 240 -21.51 -1.27 -2.18
C ILE A 240 -20.03 -1.62 -2.41
N PHE A 241 -19.71 -2.49 -3.37
CA PHE A 241 -18.31 -2.79 -3.73
C PHE A 241 -17.64 -1.63 -4.47
N LEU A 242 -18.36 -0.97 -5.38
CA LEU A 242 -17.90 0.24 -6.05
C LEU A 242 -17.82 1.44 -5.10
N GLU A 243 -18.64 1.48 -4.04
CA GLU A 243 -18.63 2.54 -3.02
C GLU A 243 -17.57 2.34 -1.92
N ASN A 244 -16.94 1.16 -1.82
CA ASN A 244 -15.79 0.98 -0.94
C ASN A 244 -14.63 1.86 -1.41
N ALA A 245 -14.39 2.95 -0.67
CA ALA A 245 -13.36 3.95 -0.98
C ALA A 245 -11.96 3.34 -1.23
N LEU A 246 -11.66 2.19 -0.62
CA LEU A 246 -10.37 1.49 -0.74
C LEU A 246 -10.14 0.79 -2.10
N LEU A 247 -11.18 0.50 -2.87
CA LEU A 247 -11.05 -0.18 -4.17
C LEU A 247 -11.34 0.74 -5.37
N LYS A 248 -11.94 1.91 -5.14
CA LYS A 248 -12.24 2.89 -6.19
C LYS A 248 -11.00 3.27 -7.03
N PRO A 249 -9.82 3.55 -6.43
CA PRO A 249 -8.63 3.91 -7.18
C PRO A 249 -8.17 2.79 -8.10
N ILE A 250 -8.06 1.56 -7.59
CA ILE A 250 -7.65 0.39 -8.39
C ILE A 250 -8.64 0.14 -9.53
N CYS A 251 -9.95 0.22 -9.27
CA CYS A 251 -10.96 0.06 -10.31
C CYS A 251 -10.87 1.12 -11.42
N PHE A 252 -10.38 2.33 -11.11
CA PHE A 252 -10.09 3.33 -12.14
C PHE A 252 -8.90 2.91 -12.98
N VAL A 253 -7.77 2.60 -12.33
CA VAL A 253 -6.55 2.18 -13.03
C VAL A 253 -6.84 0.99 -13.94
N MET A 254 -7.61 0.00 -13.46
CA MET A 254 -8.06 -1.14 -14.25
C MET A 254 -8.79 -0.77 -15.55
N LYS A 255 -9.56 0.32 -15.56
CA LYS A 255 -10.30 0.79 -16.72
C LYS A 255 -9.44 1.62 -17.68
N HIS A 256 -8.53 2.43 -17.12
CA HIS A 256 -7.84 3.49 -17.87
C HIS A 256 -6.36 3.21 -18.14
N TRP A 257 -5.75 2.15 -17.59
CA TRP A 257 -4.30 1.86 -17.76
C TRP A 257 -3.85 1.72 -19.22
N ARG A 258 -4.77 1.38 -20.14
CA ARG A 258 -4.47 1.30 -21.59
C ARG A 258 -4.46 2.65 -22.29
N GLU A 259 -5.06 3.68 -21.70
CA GLU A 259 -5.21 5.01 -22.31
C GLU A 259 -3.89 5.78 -22.25
N ASP A 260 -3.54 6.43 -23.36
CA ASP A 260 -2.30 7.21 -23.48
C ASP A 260 -2.29 8.44 -22.57
N ALA A 261 -3.43 9.12 -22.45
CA ALA A 261 -3.59 10.26 -21.54
C ALA A 261 -3.36 9.85 -20.08
N PHE A 262 -3.87 8.69 -19.65
CA PHE A 262 -3.65 8.20 -18.29
C PHE A 262 -2.22 7.69 -18.06
N PHE A 263 -1.58 7.10 -19.09
CA PHE A 263 -0.16 6.77 -19.03
C PHE A 263 0.71 8.02 -18.84
N GLY A 264 0.47 9.08 -19.60
CA GLY A 264 1.19 10.34 -19.49
C GLY A 264 0.89 11.10 -18.19
N TYR A 265 -0.38 11.11 -17.75
CA TYR A 265 -0.81 11.70 -16.48
C TYR A 265 0.01 11.21 -15.28
N GLN A 266 0.36 9.92 -15.26
CA GLN A 266 1.11 9.32 -14.15
C GLN A 266 2.55 9.85 -14.02
N PHE A 267 3.13 10.46 -15.06
CA PHE A 267 4.44 11.12 -14.95
C PHE A 267 4.37 12.47 -14.23
N LEU A 268 3.18 13.06 -14.11
CA LEU A 268 2.92 14.29 -13.35
C LEU A 268 2.33 13.97 -11.96
N ASN A 269 1.37 13.06 -11.91
CA ASN A 269 0.50 12.88 -10.75
C ASN A 269 0.41 11.41 -10.29
N GLY A 270 1.31 10.56 -10.79
CA GLY A 270 1.47 9.19 -10.31
C GLY A 270 2.37 9.11 -9.08
N VAL A 271 2.77 7.90 -8.70
CA VAL A 271 3.70 7.66 -7.59
C VAL A 271 5.14 8.09 -7.89
N ASN A 272 5.50 8.30 -9.15
CA ASN A 272 6.84 8.71 -9.55
C ASN A 272 6.86 9.98 -10.42
N PRO A 273 6.56 11.16 -9.85
CA PRO A 273 6.56 12.43 -10.59
C PRO A 273 7.96 13.02 -10.83
N MET A 274 9.01 12.20 -10.67
CA MET A 274 10.40 12.65 -10.61
C MET A 274 11.15 12.52 -11.94
N MET A 275 10.57 11.81 -12.92
CA MET A 275 11.29 11.44 -14.15
C MET A 275 11.16 12.46 -15.28
N ILE A 276 9.98 13.05 -15.44
CA ILE A 276 9.66 13.93 -16.56
C ILE A 276 10.49 15.22 -16.51
N ARG A 277 10.95 15.67 -17.67
CA ARG A 277 11.64 16.95 -17.87
C ARG A 277 11.34 17.53 -19.24
N ARG A 278 11.40 18.85 -19.40
CA ARG A 278 11.23 19.51 -20.70
C ARG A 278 12.40 19.16 -21.62
N CYS A 279 12.07 18.75 -22.85
CA CYS A 279 13.03 18.35 -23.86
C CYS A 279 13.34 19.53 -24.79
N LYS A 280 14.47 20.21 -24.55
CA LYS A 280 14.96 21.29 -25.43
C LYS A 280 15.60 20.76 -26.70
N THR A 281 16.28 19.60 -26.60
CA THR A 281 16.99 18.94 -27.69
C THR A 281 16.85 17.43 -27.55
N LEU A 282 16.56 16.73 -28.65
CA LEU A 282 16.54 15.27 -28.65
C LEU A 282 17.95 14.73 -28.37
N LEU A 283 18.01 13.65 -27.60
CA LEU A 283 19.26 12.94 -27.36
C LEU A 283 19.66 12.20 -28.64
N SER A 284 20.94 12.20 -29.00
CA SER A 284 21.45 11.48 -30.17
C SER A 284 21.17 9.97 -30.13
N LYS A 285 21.03 9.42 -28.91
CA LYS A 285 20.64 8.03 -28.64
C LYS A 285 19.13 7.75 -28.80
N PHE A 286 18.32 8.76 -29.10
CA PHE A 286 16.87 8.64 -29.32
C PHE A 286 16.47 9.28 -30.66
N PRO A 287 16.74 8.62 -31.80
CA PRO A 287 16.60 9.21 -33.13
C PRO A 287 15.14 9.24 -33.62
N VAL A 288 14.27 9.94 -32.89
CA VAL A 288 12.89 10.22 -33.32
C VAL A 288 12.91 11.26 -34.45
N PRO A 289 12.22 11.03 -35.60
CA PRO A 289 12.20 11.99 -36.70
C PRO A 289 11.61 13.36 -36.29
N LEU A 290 12.35 14.44 -36.54
CA LEU A 290 11.93 15.80 -36.15
C LEU A 290 10.76 16.35 -37.00
N ASP A 291 10.55 15.78 -38.17
CA ASP A 291 9.47 16.02 -39.11
C ASP A 291 8.23 15.14 -38.86
N MET A 292 8.27 14.29 -37.81
CA MET A 292 7.10 13.53 -37.36
C MET A 292 5.95 14.50 -37.05
N ASN A 293 4.79 14.26 -37.66
CA ASN A 293 3.57 15.05 -37.47
C ASN A 293 2.66 14.41 -36.40
N PHE A 294 2.08 15.26 -35.56
CA PHE A 294 1.01 14.84 -34.65
C PHE A 294 -0.31 14.78 -35.44
N SER A 295 -1.01 13.64 -35.36
CA SER A 295 -2.20 13.41 -36.18
C SER A 295 -3.29 14.45 -35.89
N LYS A 296 -3.78 15.09 -36.96
CA LYS A 296 -4.84 16.14 -37.04
C LYS A 296 -4.37 17.61 -37.05
N SER A 297 -3.12 17.91 -36.73
CA SER A 297 -2.61 19.28 -36.78
C SER A 297 -1.33 19.31 -37.64
N GLN A 298 -1.06 20.39 -38.38
CA GLN A 298 0.20 20.56 -39.14
C GLN A 298 1.42 20.78 -38.21
N LEU A 299 1.39 20.17 -37.01
CA LEU A 299 2.38 20.31 -35.96
C LEU A 299 3.43 19.22 -36.10
N THR A 300 4.65 19.63 -36.40
CA THR A 300 5.84 18.76 -36.39
C THR A 300 6.44 18.69 -34.98
N LEU A 301 7.14 17.60 -34.66
CA LEU A 301 7.92 17.46 -33.42
C LEU A 301 8.86 18.65 -33.18
N ARG A 302 9.58 19.11 -34.23
CA ARG A 302 10.46 20.29 -34.13
C ARG A 302 9.75 21.55 -33.61
N ASN A 303 8.58 21.86 -34.16
CA ASN A 303 7.81 23.04 -33.78
C ASN A 303 7.32 22.96 -32.32
N GLU A 304 6.84 21.80 -31.90
CA GLU A 304 6.39 21.60 -30.51
C GLU A 304 7.54 21.62 -29.51
N MET A 305 8.74 21.14 -29.89
CA MET A 305 9.95 21.30 -29.06
C MET A 305 10.32 22.77 -28.88
N MET A 306 10.27 23.58 -29.94
CA MET A 306 10.56 25.02 -29.86
C MET A 306 9.55 25.77 -28.98
N LYS A 307 8.28 25.34 -28.96
CA LYS A 307 7.25 25.86 -28.04
C LYS A 307 7.42 25.39 -26.60
N GLY A 308 8.27 24.40 -26.34
CA GLY A 308 8.44 23.81 -25.01
C GLY A 308 7.38 22.78 -24.63
N ASN A 309 6.63 22.25 -25.59
CA ASN A 309 5.55 21.28 -25.36
C ASN A 309 6.01 19.81 -25.37
N ILE A 310 7.32 19.56 -25.54
CA ILE A 310 7.87 18.19 -25.60
C ILE A 310 8.68 17.90 -24.34
N PHE A 311 8.46 16.71 -23.80
CA PHE A 311 9.05 16.23 -22.55
C PHE A 311 9.71 14.87 -22.75
N LEU A 312 10.69 14.55 -21.92
CA LEU A 312 11.46 13.32 -21.99
C LEU A 312 11.56 12.68 -20.61
N CYS A 313 11.40 11.36 -20.54
CA CYS A 313 11.81 10.54 -19.40
C CYS A 313 12.93 9.61 -19.86
N ASP A 314 14.10 9.70 -19.22
CA ASP A 314 15.28 8.88 -19.54
C ASP A 314 15.65 7.96 -18.37
N TYR A 315 15.45 6.66 -18.55
CA TYR A 315 15.74 5.62 -17.56
C TYR A 315 17.15 5.03 -17.72
N ASN A 316 18.11 5.79 -18.26
CA ASN A 316 19.51 5.38 -18.47
C ASN A 316 20.18 4.78 -17.22
N ILE A 317 19.74 5.16 -16.02
CA ILE A 317 20.25 4.63 -14.76
C ILE A 317 20.03 3.11 -14.58
N LEU A 318 19.08 2.55 -15.33
CA LEU A 318 18.79 1.11 -15.36
C LEU A 318 19.59 0.36 -16.42
N ASP A 319 20.33 1.06 -17.29
CA ASP A 319 21.11 0.43 -18.36
C ASP A 319 22.24 -0.41 -17.79
N GLY A 320 22.32 -1.66 -18.23
CA GLY A 320 23.32 -2.62 -17.76
C GLY A 320 23.12 -3.13 -16.33
N VAL A 321 21.98 -2.85 -15.68
CA VAL A 321 21.68 -3.43 -14.35
C VAL A 321 21.39 -4.93 -14.48
N GLU A 322 22.04 -5.73 -13.64
CA GLU A 322 21.88 -7.19 -13.64
C GLU A 322 20.48 -7.62 -13.15
N THR A 323 19.81 -8.44 -13.98
CA THR A 323 18.47 -8.92 -13.68
C THR A 323 18.45 -10.27 -12.96
N ASN A 324 17.44 -10.46 -12.14
CA ASN A 324 17.23 -11.60 -11.27
C ASN A 324 16.78 -12.86 -12.03
N THR A 325 16.86 -14.00 -11.35
CA THR A 325 16.25 -15.26 -11.77
C THR A 325 15.30 -15.71 -10.67
N ILE A 326 14.00 -15.61 -10.92
CA ILE A 326 12.95 -15.94 -9.95
C ILE A 326 12.35 -17.30 -10.35
N ASN A 327 12.33 -18.26 -9.42
CA ASN A 327 11.80 -19.61 -9.65
C ASN A 327 12.38 -20.29 -10.92
N GLY A 328 13.69 -20.11 -11.15
CA GLY A 328 14.37 -20.67 -12.33
C GLY A 328 14.10 -19.93 -13.65
N ARG A 329 13.27 -18.87 -13.66
CA ARG A 329 13.00 -18.04 -14.84
C ARG A 329 13.80 -16.74 -14.81
N LYS A 330 14.49 -16.44 -15.91
CA LYS A 330 15.22 -15.18 -16.08
C LYS A 330 14.23 -14.03 -16.18
N GLN A 331 14.49 -12.93 -15.46
CA GLN A 331 13.73 -11.69 -15.55
C GLN A 331 14.44 -10.68 -16.48
N PHE A 332 13.71 -9.71 -17.01
CA PHE A 332 14.21 -8.77 -18.01
C PHE A 332 13.84 -7.33 -17.67
N LEU A 333 14.83 -6.45 -17.63
CA LEU A 333 14.68 -5.03 -17.32
C LEU A 333 14.95 -4.18 -18.55
N ALA A 334 14.09 -3.19 -18.78
CA ALA A 334 14.30 -2.18 -19.81
C ALA A 334 14.97 -0.93 -19.22
N ALA A 335 15.67 -0.17 -20.07
CA ALA A 335 16.19 1.16 -19.74
C ALA A 335 15.63 2.17 -20.75
N PRO A 336 14.32 2.46 -20.70
CA PRO A 336 13.63 3.14 -21.77
C PRO A 336 13.92 4.65 -21.87
N LEU A 337 13.66 5.18 -23.05
CA LEU A 337 13.51 6.60 -23.37
C LEU A 337 12.07 6.83 -23.80
N VAL A 338 11.36 7.76 -23.15
CA VAL A 338 9.94 8.04 -23.41
C VAL A 338 9.80 9.51 -23.76
N LEU A 339 9.28 9.79 -24.96
CA LEU A 339 8.98 11.14 -25.40
C LEU A 339 7.49 11.41 -25.19
N LEU A 340 7.15 12.54 -24.58
CA LEU A 340 5.78 12.98 -24.35
C LEU A 340 5.53 14.35 -24.99
N HIS A 341 4.29 14.59 -25.39
CA HIS A 341 3.79 15.86 -25.92
C HIS A 341 2.63 16.36 -25.08
N LYS A 342 2.68 17.63 -24.67
CA LYS A 342 1.52 18.35 -24.13
C LYS A 342 0.63 18.76 -25.29
N ASN A 343 -0.53 18.12 -25.43
CA ASN A 343 -1.47 18.42 -26.50
C ASN A 343 -2.21 19.76 -26.27
N GLU A 344 -3.13 20.10 -27.18
CA GLU A 344 -3.92 21.34 -27.11
C GLU A 344 -4.93 21.33 -25.95
N ASP A 345 -5.30 20.16 -25.44
CA ASP A 345 -6.16 19.94 -24.28
C ASP A 345 -5.36 19.85 -22.96
N ASP A 346 -4.08 20.25 -22.99
CA ASP A 346 -3.14 20.21 -21.87
C ASP A 346 -2.84 18.81 -21.29
N GLU A 347 -3.22 17.75 -22.00
CA GLU A 347 -2.91 16.37 -21.64
C GLU A 347 -1.49 15.98 -22.06
N MET A 348 -0.79 15.26 -21.18
CA MET A 348 0.50 14.66 -21.48
C MET A 348 0.30 13.35 -22.24
N MET A 349 0.71 13.32 -23.50
CA MET A 349 0.53 12.18 -24.40
C MET A 349 1.88 11.53 -24.71
N PRO A 350 2.07 10.22 -24.49
CA PRO A 350 3.24 9.50 -24.99
C PRO A 350 3.24 9.46 -26.52
N ILE A 351 4.38 9.82 -27.14
CA ILE A 351 4.49 9.90 -28.61
C ILE A 351 5.56 8.99 -29.19
N ALA A 352 6.57 8.61 -28.41
CA ALA A 352 7.60 7.66 -28.83
C ALA A 352 8.22 6.94 -27.63
N ILE A 353 8.52 5.65 -27.77
CA ILE A 353 9.20 4.84 -26.76
C ILE A 353 10.32 4.03 -27.40
N GLN A 354 11.54 4.12 -26.86
CA GLN A 354 12.65 3.22 -27.19
C GLN A 354 13.04 2.46 -25.92
N LEU A 355 13.08 1.12 -25.95
CA LEU A 355 13.19 0.32 -24.71
C LEU A 355 14.62 0.12 -24.19
N LYS A 356 15.63 0.27 -25.06
CA LYS A 356 17.05 0.26 -24.68
C LYS A 356 17.69 1.62 -24.97
N GLN A 357 18.81 1.90 -24.31
CA GLN A 357 19.54 3.15 -24.48
C GLN A 357 20.23 3.30 -25.84
N LYS A 358 20.75 2.20 -26.41
CA LYS A 358 21.46 2.23 -27.69
C LYS A 358 20.49 2.00 -28.85
N PRO A 359 20.38 2.91 -29.83
CA PRO A 359 19.53 2.69 -31.00
C PRO A 359 20.09 1.55 -31.87
N GLY A 360 19.21 0.78 -32.48
CA GLY A 360 19.61 -0.38 -33.28
C GLY A 360 18.43 -1.07 -33.97
N LYS A 361 18.72 -1.95 -34.93
CA LYS A 361 17.68 -2.72 -35.65
C LYS A 361 16.88 -3.65 -34.72
N ASP A 362 17.49 -4.06 -33.60
CA ASP A 362 16.91 -4.89 -32.54
C ASP A 362 16.34 -4.06 -31.37
N ASN A 363 16.26 -2.73 -31.52
CA ASN A 363 15.70 -1.80 -30.53
C ASN A 363 14.84 -0.75 -31.27
N PRO A 364 13.67 -1.16 -31.79
CA PRO A 364 12.80 -0.27 -32.54
C PRO A 364 12.26 0.85 -31.64
N ILE A 365 11.96 2.00 -32.25
CA ILE A 365 11.17 3.07 -31.62
C ILE A 365 9.70 2.75 -31.86
N PHE A 366 8.96 2.55 -30.77
CA PHE A 366 7.52 2.33 -30.79
C PHE A 366 6.77 3.65 -30.80
N PHE A 367 5.66 3.69 -31.54
CA PHE A 367 4.78 4.85 -31.68
C PHE A 367 3.34 4.46 -31.37
N PRO A 368 2.47 5.41 -30.96
CA PRO A 368 1.04 5.16 -30.77
C PRO A 368 0.31 4.62 -32.01
N THR A 369 0.88 4.83 -33.21
CA THR A 369 0.35 4.34 -34.48
C THR A 369 0.75 2.91 -34.82
N ASP A 370 1.61 2.28 -34.01
CA ASP A 370 1.92 0.85 -34.16
C ASP A 370 0.69 0.00 -33.77
N SER A 371 0.81 -1.32 -33.87
CA SER A 371 -0.29 -2.21 -33.45
C SER A 371 -0.62 -1.99 -31.97
N GLU A 372 -1.92 -2.15 -31.60
CA GLU A 372 -2.40 -1.94 -30.23
C GLU A 372 -1.50 -2.64 -29.20
N TYR A 373 -1.13 -3.90 -29.47
CA TYR A 373 -0.34 -4.70 -28.55
C TYR A 373 1.14 -4.37 -28.55
N ASP A 374 1.74 -3.94 -29.68
CA ASP A 374 3.14 -3.47 -29.66
C ASP A 374 3.28 -2.20 -28.82
N TRP A 375 2.35 -1.26 -29.00
CA TRP A 375 2.34 -0.02 -28.24
C TRP A 375 2.07 -0.26 -26.76
N LEU A 376 1.07 -1.09 -26.45
CA LEU A 376 0.75 -1.46 -25.08
C LEU A 376 1.93 -2.17 -24.40
N LEU A 377 2.59 -3.10 -25.10
CA LEU A 377 3.77 -3.80 -24.60
C LEU A 377 4.92 -2.83 -24.29
N ALA A 378 5.20 -1.88 -25.19
CA ALA A 378 6.22 -0.86 -24.95
C ALA A 378 5.92 -0.02 -23.70
N LYS A 379 4.65 0.40 -23.52
CA LYS A 379 4.20 1.09 -22.31
C LYS A 379 4.34 0.24 -21.05
N THR A 380 4.04 -1.06 -21.11
CA THR A 380 4.20 -1.98 -19.97
C THR A 380 5.65 -2.10 -19.52
N TYR A 381 6.61 -2.23 -20.45
CA TYR A 381 8.04 -2.21 -20.09
C TYR A 381 8.48 -0.88 -19.48
N VAL A 382 7.90 0.24 -19.93
CA VAL A 382 8.13 1.54 -19.28
C VAL A 382 7.59 1.55 -17.87
N LYS A 383 6.38 1.01 -17.62
CA LYS A 383 5.83 0.92 -16.26
C LYS A 383 6.63 -0.02 -15.36
N SER A 384 7.22 -1.10 -15.88
CA SER A 384 8.16 -1.94 -15.11
C SER A 384 9.44 -1.20 -14.75
N ALA A 385 10.06 -0.52 -15.73
CA ALA A 385 11.24 0.30 -15.49
C ALA A 385 10.96 1.42 -14.47
N ASP A 386 9.80 2.06 -14.58
CA ASP A 386 9.32 3.09 -13.68
C ASP A 386 9.12 2.58 -12.26
N PHE A 387 8.48 1.42 -12.09
CA PHE A 387 8.32 0.75 -10.81
C PHE A 387 9.66 0.49 -10.12
N ASN A 388 10.59 -0.14 -10.84
CA ASN A 388 11.89 -0.53 -10.27
C ASN A 388 12.73 0.71 -9.88
N LEU A 389 12.70 1.77 -10.71
CA LEU A 389 13.41 3.00 -10.41
C LEU A 389 12.75 3.79 -9.27
N HIS A 390 11.42 3.85 -9.24
CA HIS A 390 10.63 4.47 -8.19
C HIS A 390 10.94 3.86 -6.83
N GLU A 391 10.76 2.54 -6.68
CA GLU A 391 10.91 1.86 -5.40
C GLU A 391 12.34 1.98 -4.86
N LEU A 392 13.36 1.82 -5.72
CA LEU A 392 14.74 1.87 -5.27
C LEU A 392 15.27 3.29 -5.08
N ASN A 393 15.04 4.19 -6.04
CA ASN A 393 15.64 5.52 -6.01
C ASN A 393 14.77 6.50 -5.24
N TYR A 394 13.57 6.75 -5.75
CA TYR A 394 12.76 7.88 -5.31
C TYR A 394 12.03 7.60 -3.99
N HIS A 395 11.78 6.33 -3.67
CA HIS A 395 11.23 5.88 -2.41
C HIS A 395 12.33 5.45 -1.44
N LEU A 396 13.02 4.33 -1.67
CA LEU A 396 13.98 3.80 -0.70
C LEU A 396 15.20 4.71 -0.49
N LEU A 397 15.95 5.06 -1.54
CA LEU A 397 17.19 5.83 -1.39
C LEU A 397 16.93 7.28 -0.96
N ARG A 398 16.12 8.01 -1.74
CA ARG A 398 15.93 9.47 -1.61
C ARG A 398 15.01 9.88 -0.47
N THR A 399 14.19 8.97 0.06
CA THR A 399 13.40 9.26 1.28
C THR A 399 13.87 8.43 2.46
N HIS A 400 13.77 7.10 2.44
CA HIS A 400 14.09 6.28 3.61
C HIS A 400 15.55 6.40 4.07
N LEU A 401 16.51 6.05 3.20
CA LEU A 401 17.92 6.01 3.59
C LEU A 401 18.50 7.40 3.85
N LEU A 402 18.11 8.38 3.04
CA LEU A 402 18.54 9.76 3.24
C LEU A 402 17.97 10.35 4.55
N ALA A 403 16.70 10.07 4.88
CA ALA A 403 16.13 10.48 6.17
C ALA A 403 16.82 9.81 7.37
N GLU A 404 17.29 8.57 7.21
CA GLU A 404 18.09 7.88 8.23
C GLU A 404 19.45 8.56 8.45
N VAL A 405 20.14 8.98 7.38
CA VAL A 405 21.37 9.79 7.50
C VAL A 405 21.11 11.05 8.34
N PHE A 406 20.03 11.77 8.04
CA PHE A 406 19.65 12.96 8.80
C PHE A 406 19.34 12.62 10.26
N ALA A 407 18.63 11.52 10.51
CA ALA A 407 18.26 11.07 11.84
C ALA A 407 19.48 10.68 12.69
N VAL A 408 20.43 9.92 12.13
CA VAL A 408 21.65 9.50 12.83
C VAL A 408 22.49 10.71 13.19
N SER A 409 22.84 11.56 12.21
CA SER A 409 23.65 12.76 12.48
C SER A 409 22.96 13.70 13.48
N LEU A 410 21.62 13.85 13.39
CA LEU A 410 20.85 14.65 14.35
C LEU A 410 21.02 14.14 15.78
N GLN A 411 20.97 12.82 16.01
CA GLN A 411 21.15 12.22 17.34
C GLN A 411 22.60 12.29 17.84
N CYS A 412 23.58 12.25 16.93
CA CYS A 412 25.00 12.27 17.27
C CYS A 412 25.51 13.68 17.60
N ASN A 413 25.02 14.72 16.91
CA ASN A 413 25.61 16.06 16.98
C ASN A 413 24.73 17.12 17.64
N LEU A 414 23.40 17.00 17.61
CA LEU A 414 22.51 18.04 18.11
C LEU A 414 21.82 17.61 19.42
N PRO A 415 22.00 18.38 20.53
CA PRO A 415 21.35 18.07 21.79
C PRO A 415 19.83 18.23 21.71
N ARG A 416 19.12 17.58 22.66
CA ARG A 416 17.63 17.59 22.71
C ARG A 416 17.00 18.98 22.81
N VAL A 417 17.77 20.00 23.16
CA VAL A 417 17.36 21.41 23.20
C VAL A 417 17.21 22.02 21.79
N HIS A 418 17.56 21.29 20.72
CA HIS A 418 17.37 21.70 19.33
C HIS A 418 16.18 20.96 18.66
N PRO A 419 14.92 21.33 18.97
CA PRO A 419 13.77 20.42 18.87
C PRO A 419 13.15 20.24 17.48
N LEU A 420 13.48 21.07 16.49
CA LEU A 420 12.68 21.15 15.27
C LEU A 420 12.62 19.83 14.49
N LEU A 421 13.77 19.17 14.32
CA LEU A 421 13.90 18.02 13.42
C LEU A 421 13.55 16.68 14.08
N ILE A 422 13.52 16.60 15.43
CA ILE A 422 13.34 15.33 16.15
C ILE A 422 12.01 14.65 15.84
N ARG A 423 10.96 15.44 15.57
CA ARG A 423 9.65 14.93 15.19
C ARG A 423 9.64 14.34 13.78
N HIS A 424 10.46 14.90 12.89
CA HIS A 424 10.54 14.52 11.48
C HIS A 424 11.43 13.29 11.24
N THR A 425 12.21 12.86 12.23
CA THR A 425 13.06 11.65 12.16
C THR A 425 12.49 10.48 12.95
N ARG A 426 11.26 10.59 13.47
CA ARG A 426 10.68 9.59 14.37
C ARG A 426 10.38 8.28 13.63
N TYR A 427 10.85 7.17 14.20
CA TYR A 427 10.74 5.79 13.69
C TYR A 427 11.48 5.48 12.38
N THR A 428 12.10 6.46 11.74
CA THR A 428 12.88 6.27 10.51
C THR A 428 13.98 5.20 10.67
N LEU A 429 14.70 5.20 11.80
CA LEU A 429 15.71 4.18 12.08
C LEU A 429 15.09 2.79 12.21
N GLN A 430 13.98 2.66 12.93
CA GLN A 430 13.30 1.39 13.18
C GLN A 430 12.77 0.78 11.88
N ILE A 431 12.09 1.57 11.06
CA ILE A 431 11.52 1.06 9.80
C ILE A 431 12.61 0.68 8.81
N ASN A 432 13.71 1.45 8.73
CA ASN A 432 14.82 1.10 7.84
C ASN A 432 15.58 -0.14 8.30
N VAL A 433 15.72 -0.38 9.62
CA VAL A 433 16.25 -1.65 10.13
C VAL A 433 15.34 -2.81 9.76
N LEU A 434 14.02 -2.65 9.86
CA LEU A 434 13.06 -3.68 9.43
C LEU A 434 13.17 -3.94 7.92
N ALA A 435 13.26 -2.88 7.10
CA ALA A 435 13.43 -2.99 5.66
C ALA A 435 14.73 -3.73 5.30
N ARG A 436 15.86 -3.40 5.95
CA ARG A 436 17.14 -4.11 5.76
C ARG A 436 17.04 -5.59 6.06
N ASN A 437 16.28 -5.98 7.09
CA ASN A 437 16.19 -7.37 7.53
C ASN A 437 15.16 -8.18 6.72
N SER A 438 14.05 -7.58 6.32
CA SER A 438 12.88 -8.31 5.78
C SER A 438 12.52 -7.95 4.34
N LEU A 439 12.94 -6.78 3.84
CA LEU A 439 12.56 -6.29 2.51
C LEU A 439 13.72 -6.40 1.51
N ILE A 440 14.89 -5.88 1.84
CA ILE A 440 16.06 -5.77 0.93
C ILE A 440 17.21 -6.72 1.28
N SER A 441 17.02 -7.62 2.24
CA SER A 441 17.98 -8.70 2.52
C SER A 441 18.03 -9.70 1.36
N GLU A 442 19.04 -10.57 1.35
CA GLU A 442 19.19 -11.62 0.32
C GLU A 442 17.96 -12.54 0.21
N SER A 443 17.23 -12.75 1.32
CA SER A 443 15.97 -13.49 1.36
C SER A 443 14.74 -12.58 1.55
N GLY A 444 14.91 -11.27 1.37
CA GLY A 444 13.89 -10.26 1.58
C GLY A 444 12.86 -10.22 0.44
N THR A 445 11.70 -9.61 0.71
CA THR A 445 10.59 -9.62 -0.26
C THR A 445 11.00 -9.03 -1.62
N ILE A 446 11.71 -7.90 -1.70
CA ILE A 446 12.10 -7.31 -3.00
C ILE A 446 12.98 -8.27 -3.81
N THR A 447 13.93 -8.95 -3.16
CA THR A 447 14.82 -9.92 -3.82
C THR A 447 14.07 -11.12 -4.41
N LEU A 448 12.89 -11.48 -3.86
CA LEU A 448 12.11 -12.62 -4.31
C LEU A 448 11.15 -12.31 -5.47
N VAL A 449 10.96 -11.03 -5.81
CA VAL A 449 9.75 -10.56 -6.54
C VAL A 449 10.00 -9.41 -7.53
N SER A 450 11.16 -8.75 -7.43
CA SER A 450 11.63 -7.72 -8.37
C SER A 450 12.67 -8.30 -9.32
N GLU A 451 12.74 -7.72 -10.51
CA GLU A 451 13.72 -8.03 -11.56
C GLU A 451 15.16 -7.79 -11.14
N LEU A 452 15.43 -7.17 -9.99
CA LEU A 452 16.78 -6.73 -9.63
C LEU A 452 17.49 -7.82 -8.80
N GLN A 453 18.57 -8.38 -9.35
CA GLN A 453 19.28 -9.50 -8.73
C GLN A 453 20.04 -9.10 -7.46
N LYS A 454 20.63 -7.90 -7.47
CA LYS A 454 21.37 -7.33 -6.34
C LYS A 454 21.03 -5.86 -6.23
N ILE A 455 20.19 -5.54 -5.25
CA ILE A 455 19.85 -4.16 -4.90
C ILE A 455 21.14 -3.35 -4.68
N SER A 456 22.16 -3.93 -4.04
CA SER A 456 23.44 -3.26 -3.73
C SER A 456 24.23 -2.75 -4.96
N SER A 457 24.26 -3.48 -6.09
CA SER A 457 24.99 -3.03 -7.29
C SER A 457 24.25 -1.92 -8.03
N ALA A 458 22.91 -2.03 -8.11
CA ALA A 458 22.06 -0.95 -8.63
C ALA A 458 22.26 0.33 -7.80
N PHE A 459 22.31 0.22 -6.46
CA PHE A 459 22.49 1.36 -5.55
C PHE A 459 23.73 2.21 -5.85
N VAL A 460 24.84 1.64 -6.32
CA VAL A 460 26.05 2.41 -6.64
C VAL A 460 25.81 3.40 -7.78
N GLY A 461 25.09 2.99 -8.84
CA GLY A 461 24.68 3.90 -9.92
C GLY A 461 23.71 4.98 -9.42
N HIS A 462 22.82 4.62 -8.51
CA HIS A 462 21.82 5.50 -7.93
C HIS A 462 22.40 6.55 -6.98
N LEU A 463 23.41 6.19 -6.17
CA LEU A 463 24.18 7.12 -5.35
C LEU A 463 24.91 8.16 -6.20
N LYS A 464 25.33 7.84 -7.43
CA LYS A 464 25.88 8.83 -8.38
C LYS A 464 24.86 9.82 -8.91
N SER A 465 23.57 9.49 -8.86
CA SER A 465 22.49 10.39 -9.27
C SER A 465 22.02 11.35 -8.18
N LEU A 466 22.49 11.21 -6.93
CA LEU A 466 22.15 12.12 -5.85
C LEU A 466 22.84 13.46 -6.10
N THR A 467 22.06 14.51 -6.29
CA THR A 467 22.53 15.90 -6.33
C THR A 467 21.80 16.68 -5.24
N LEU A 468 22.18 17.95 -4.99
CA LEU A 468 21.46 18.84 -4.06
C LEU A 468 20.01 19.20 -4.49
N SER A 469 19.53 18.66 -5.62
CA SER A 469 18.17 18.82 -6.16
C SER A 469 17.09 18.09 -5.33
N PHE A 470 17.19 18.12 -4.00
CA PHE A 470 16.14 17.64 -3.08
C PHE A 470 15.15 18.75 -2.71
N CYS A 471 15.46 20.00 -3.08
CA CYS A 471 14.55 21.12 -2.88
C CYS A 471 13.58 21.15 -4.06
N ILE A 472 12.29 20.94 -3.80
CA ILE A 472 11.27 20.92 -4.86
C ILE A 472 11.25 22.17 -5.76
N PRO A 473 11.50 23.41 -5.28
CA PRO A 473 11.55 24.57 -6.18
C PRO A 473 12.70 24.48 -7.19
N ASP A 474 13.88 24.05 -6.74
CA ASP A 474 15.04 23.90 -7.61
C ASP A 474 14.81 22.75 -8.61
N ASP A 475 14.32 21.60 -8.14
CA ASP A 475 14.07 20.42 -8.97
C ASP A 475 13.04 20.70 -10.08
N ILE A 476 11.96 21.43 -9.77
CA ILE A 476 10.92 21.79 -10.75
C ILE A 476 11.47 22.77 -11.80
N ALA A 477 12.26 23.75 -11.38
CA ALA A 477 12.90 24.71 -12.28
C ALA A 477 13.94 24.02 -13.18
N ASP A 478 14.81 23.19 -12.60
CA ASP A 478 15.85 22.44 -13.32
C ASP A 478 15.26 21.50 -14.39
N ARG A 479 14.11 20.89 -14.08
CA ARG A 479 13.38 20.05 -15.04
C ARG A 479 12.54 20.85 -16.05
N GLY A 480 12.41 22.16 -15.88
CA GLY A 480 11.65 23.05 -16.77
C GLY A 480 10.14 22.78 -16.72
N LEU A 481 9.60 22.61 -15.51
CA LEU A 481 8.22 22.18 -15.29
C LEU A 481 7.34 23.24 -14.59
N GLU A 482 7.80 24.49 -14.45
CA GLU A 482 7.11 25.53 -13.67
C GLU A 482 5.73 25.91 -14.23
N ASP A 483 5.59 25.91 -15.56
CA ASP A 483 4.44 26.33 -16.36
C ASP A 483 3.56 25.16 -16.86
N VAL A 484 3.88 23.92 -16.47
CA VAL A 484 3.11 22.74 -16.89
C VAL A 484 1.72 22.73 -16.24
N PRO A 485 0.61 22.71 -16.98
CA PRO A 485 -0.73 22.63 -16.40
C PRO A 485 -0.98 21.27 -15.72
N ASP A 486 -1.98 21.23 -14.83
CA ASP A 486 -2.44 20.01 -14.15
C ASP A 486 -1.34 19.16 -13.48
N PHE A 487 -0.29 19.81 -12.97
CA PHE A 487 0.80 19.17 -12.26
C PHE A 487 0.65 19.34 -10.73
N TYR A 488 -0.25 18.56 -10.13
CA TYR A 488 -0.68 18.72 -8.74
C TYR A 488 0.43 18.38 -7.73
N TYR A 489 1.32 17.43 -8.03
CA TYR A 489 2.51 17.17 -7.20
C TYR A 489 3.35 18.45 -7.02
N ARG A 490 3.61 19.18 -8.11
CA ARG A 490 4.31 20.45 -8.08
C ARG A 490 3.51 21.48 -7.30
N ASP A 491 2.26 21.71 -7.67
CA ASP A 491 1.47 22.81 -7.12
C ASP A 491 1.30 22.70 -5.61
N ASP A 492 1.00 21.50 -5.12
CA ASP A 492 0.81 21.25 -3.69
C ASP A 492 2.15 21.15 -2.97
N GLY A 493 3.15 20.51 -3.59
CA GLY A 493 4.49 20.40 -3.05
C GLY A 493 5.17 21.77 -2.86
N LEU A 494 5.04 22.69 -3.81
CA LEU A 494 5.55 24.07 -3.69
C LEU A 494 4.84 24.86 -2.58
N LYS A 495 3.51 24.71 -2.45
CA LYS A 495 2.76 25.35 -1.35
C LYS A 495 3.19 24.80 0.01
N LEU A 496 3.34 23.48 0.13
CA LEU A 496 3.83 22.82 1.34
C LEU A 496 5.26 23.23 1.68
N TRP A 497 6.15 23.27 0.69
CA TRP A 497 7.51 23.77 0.83
C TRP A 497 7.52 25.19 1.39
N ASN A 498 6.72 26.09 0.82
CA ASN A 498 6.64 27.48 1.28
C ASN A 498 6.10 27.59 2.71
N ILE A 499 5.11 26.78 3.09
CA ILE A 499 4.59 26.73 4.46
C ILE A 499 5.69 26.25 5.43
N MET A 500 6.43 25.20 5.09
CA MET A 500 7.55 24.69 5.89
C MET A 500 8.71 25.69 5.97
N HIS A 501 9.08 26.29 4.85
CA HIS A 501 10.13 27.29 4.79
C HIS A 501 9.83 28.47 5.73
N ARG A 502 8.60 29.00 5.69
CA ARG A 502 8.17 30.03 6.65
C ARG A 502 8.28 29.56 8.10
N LEU A 503 7.86 28.33 8.39
CA LEU A 503 8.00 27.76 9.73
C LEU A 503 9.47 27.75 10.18
N VAL A 504 10.40 27.25 9.35
CA VAL A 504 11.83 27.16 9.66
C VAL A 504 12.45 28.54 9.86
N VAL A 505 12.16 29.48 8.95
CA VAL A 505 12.62 30.88 9.05
C VAL A 505 12.19 31.50 10.38
N TYR A 506 10.90 31.39 10.71
CA TYR A 506 10.33 32.09 11.86
C TYR A 506 10.50 31.34 13.19
N ILE A 507 10.47 30.02 13.25
CA ILE A 507 10.67 29.27 14.51
C ILE A 507 12.14 29.12 14.83
N THR A 508 12.94 28.67 13.87
CA THR A 508 14.22 28.04 14.19
C THR A 508 15.38 29.00 14.04
N LEU A 509 15.31 29.93 13.07
CA LEU A 509 16.51 30.65 12.68
C LEU A 509 16.47 32.10 13.09
N ILE A 510 15.46 32.91 12.77
CA ILE A 510 15.47 34.32 13.20
C ILE A 510 15.34 34.47 14.74
N PHE A 511 14.68 33.51 15.41
CA PHE A 511 14.55 33.55 16.86
C PHE A 511 15.87 33.20 17.58
N TYR A 512 16.55 32.14 17.16
CA TYR A 512 17.77 31.62 17.82
C TYR A 512 19.10 32.12 17.21
N TYR A 513 19.11 32.45 15.91
CA TYR A 513 20.26 32.98 15.16
C TYR A 513 19.96 34.40 14.64
N LYS A 514 20.74 35.39 15.05
CA LYS A 514 20.48 36.81 14.66
C LYS A 514 21.23 37.23 13.40
N ASN A 515 22.26 36.50 13.01
CA ASN A 515 23.09 36.78 11.84
C ASN A 515 23.89 35.52 11.45
N ASP A 516 24.50 35.58 10.27
CA ASP A 516 25.32 34.50 9.71
C ASP A 516 26.52 34.12 10.60
N CYS A 517 27.06 35.08 11.36
CA CYS A 517 28.16 34.82 12.29
C CYS A 517 27.77 33.85 13.40
N MET A 518 26.52 33.84 13.86
CA MET A 518 26.05 32.87 14.86
C MET A 518 26.00 31.46 14.27
N VAL A 519 25.52 31.30 13.02
CA VAL A 519 25.51 30.02 12.31
C VAL A 519 26.93 29.48 12.13
N LEU A 520 27.85 30.34 11.69
CA LEU A 520 29.25 29.98 11.48
C LEU A 520 29.98 29.52 12.75
N LYS A 521 29.58 30.05 13.92
CA LYS A 521 30.21 29.78 15.22
C LYS A 521 29.59 28.59 15.97
N ASP A 522 28.44 28.11 15.54
CA ASP A 522 27.77 26.97 16.19
C ASP A 522 28.46 25.65 15.81
N ALA A 523 29.36 25.18 16.68
CA ALA A 523 30.14 23.97 16.44
C ALA A 523 29.27 22.70 16.34
N GLU A 524 28.16 22.60 17.07
CA GLU A 524 27.25 21.45 17.03
C GLU A 524 26.56 21.36 15.67
N LEU A 525 26.08 22.51 15.17
CA LEU A 525 25.50 22.62 13.83
C LEU A 525 26.51 22.30 12.73
N GLN A 526 27.74 22.79 12.83
CA GLN A 526 28.77 22.50 11.82
C GLN A 526 29.17 21.02 11.83
N ASN A 527 29.26 20.38 13.00
CA ASN A 527 29.50 18.94 13.11
C ASN A 527 28.36 18.13 12.51
N TRP A 528 27.11 18.55 12.73
CA TRP A 528 25.92 17.90 12.17
C TRP A 528 25.96 17.84 10.64
N ILE A 529 26.20 18.96 9.97
CA ILE A 529 26.26 18.99 8.50
C ILE A 529 27.50 18.28 7.96
N GLN A 530 28.64 18.40 8.65
CA GLN A 530 29.87 17.72 8.28
C GLN A 530 29.68 16.20 8.32
N GLU A 531 29.05 15.64 9.36
CA GLU A 531 28.81 14.19 9.44
C GLU A 531 27.87 13.71 8.32
N ILE A 532 26.84 14.49 7.98
CA ILE A 532 25.95 14.18 6.85
C ILE A 532 26.74 14.17 5.53
N PHE A 533 27.60 15.15 5.30
CA PHE A 533 28.43 15.22 4.10
C PHE A 533 29.42 14.04 4.02
N GLU A 534 30.10 13.74 5.12
CA GLU A 534 31.14 12.73 5.15
C GLU A 534 30.60 11.31 5.04
N ASN A 535 29.56 10.99 5.82
CA ASN A 535 29.06 9.62 5.95
C ASN A 535 27.82 9.37 5.10
N GLY A 536 26.96 10.38 4.92
CA GLY A 536 25.77 10.29 4.09
C GLY A 536 26.06 10.46 2.60
N PHE A 537 26.80 11.52 2.25
CA PHE A 537 27.16 11.83 0.86
C PHE A 537 28.55 11.34 0.46
N LEU A 538 29.25 10.61 1.34
CA LEU A 538 30.54 9.98 1.07
C LEU A 538 31.62 10.96 0.58
N ARG A 539 31.61 12.19 1.11
CA ARG A 539 32.57 13.28 0.78
C ARG A 539 32.59 13.69 -0.69
N ARG A 540 31.52 13.44 -1.44
CA ARG A 540 31.48 13.78 -2.87
C ARG A 540 31.16 15.26 -3.03
N GLY A 541 32.14 16.07 -3.43
CA GLY A 541 32.00 17.54 -3.51
C GLY A 541 30.90 18.06 -4.45
N GLU A 542 30.49 17.25 -5.43
CA GLU A 542 29.35 17.54 -6.33
C GLU A 542 27.98 17.37 -5.63
N THR A 543 27.97 16.81 -4.41
CA THR A 543 26.76 16.39 -3.69
C THR A 543 26.83 16.81 -2.22
N GLY A 544 25.87 17.61 -1.76
CA GLY A 544 25.79 17.98 -0.34
C GLY A 544 26.48 19.30 0.03
N ILE A 545 26.09 19.83 1.18
CA ILE A 545 26.67 21.04 1.78
C ILE A 545 27.72 20.57 2.79
N GLN A 546 28.94 21.13 2.74
CA GLN A 546 30.02 20.77 3.68
C GLN A 546 29.94 21.58 4.98
N LYS A 547 29.56 22.85 4.86
CA LYS A 547 29.54 23.80 5.97
C LYS A 547 28.41 24.81 5.74
N PHE A 548 27.72 25.20 6.81
CA PHE A 548 26.81 26.35 6.73
C PHE A 548 27.57 27.64 6.94
N THR A 549 27.46 28.56 5.98
CA THR A 549 28.06 29.90 6.04
C THR A 549 27.02 30.98 6.26
N THR A 550 25.78 30.76 5.81
CA THR A 550 24.69 31.73 5.94
C THR A 550 23.45 31.12 6.59
N MET A 551 22.62 31.98 7.16
CA MET A 551 21.28 31.59 7.62
C MET A 551 20.42 31.07 6.47
N ALA A 552 20.57 31.62 5.26
CA ALA A 552 19.78 31.18 4.10
C ALA A 552 20.07 29.71 3.73
N GLU A 553 21.34 29.30 3.75
CA GLU A 553 21.74 27.91 3.52
C GLU A 553 21.14 26.97 4.58
N LEU A 554 21.20 27.38 5.85
CA LEU A 554 20.65 26.62 6.96
C LEU A 554 19.12 26.49 6.87
N VAL A 555 18.42 27.59 6.57
CA VAL A 555 16.96 27.58 6.34
C VAL A 555 16.61 26.58 5.24
N LYS A 556 17.29 26.69 4.09
CA LYS A 556 17.01 25.86 2.92
C LYS A 556 17.25 24.38 3.22
N PHE A 557 18.36 24.06 3.90
CA PHE A 557 18.69 22.68 4.24
C PHE A 557 17.72 22.07 5.26
N VAL A 558 17.39 22.80 6.34
CA VAL A 558 16.44 22.31 7.35
C VAL A 558 15.05 22.13 6.74
N THR A 559 14.62 23.04 5.86
CA THR A 559 13.37 22.90 5.10
C THR A 559 13.39 21.65 4.22
N MET A 560 14.51 21.39 3.53
CA MET A 560 14.70 20.18 2.72
C MET A 560 14.59 18.90 3.54
N VAL A 561 15.24 18.84 4.72
CA VAL A 561 15.15 17.68 5.62
C VAL A 561 13.69 17.46 6.05
N MET A 562 13.00 18.51 6.49
CA MET A 562 11.59 18.41 6.90
C MET A 562 10.69 17.93 5.77
N PHE A 563 10.85 18.50 4.57
CA PHE A 563 10.08 18.14 3.39
C PHE A 563 10.33 16.70 2.95
N THR A 564 11.60 16.28 2.92
CA THR A 564 12.00 14.92 2.52
C THR A 564 11.40 13.86 3.44
N CYS A 565 11.51 14.07 4.75
CA CYS A 565 11.03 13.12 5.76
C CYS A 565 9.50 13.05 5.88
N SER A 566 8.75 13.95 5.24
CA SER A 566 7.29 14.01 5.35
C SER A 566 6.61 14.05 4.00
N VAL A 567 6.59 15.21 3.34
CA VAL A 567 5.83 15.46 2.10
C VAL A 567 6.36 14.62 0.94
N GLN A 568 7.68 14.60 0.72
CA GLN A 568 8.25 13.84 -0.39
C GLN A 568 7.98 12.33 -0.23
N HIS A 569 8.26 11.78 0.97
CA HIS A 569 7.95 10.39 1.28
C HIS A 569 6.46 10.09 1.07
N ALA A 570 5.56 10.91 1.60
CA ALA A 570 4.12 10.69 1.43
C ALA A 570 3.70 10.70 -0.06
N ALA A 571 4.24 11.62 -0.86
CA ALA A 571 3.93 11.73 -2.29
C ALA A 571 4.34 10.48 -3.08
N VAL A 572 5.49 9.87 -2.76
CA VAL A 572 5.99 8.68 -3.48
C VAL A 572 5.59 7.35 -2.84
N ASN A 573 5.05 7.36 -1.62
CA ASN A 573 4.66 6.15 -0.91
C ASN A 573 3.17 5.86 -0.97
N SER A 574 2.35 6.88 -0.69
CA SER A 574 0.96 6.63 -0.32
C SER A 574 0.08 6.16 -1.50
N GLY A 575 0.48 6.45 -2.75
CA GLY A 575 -0.22 6.02 -3.97
C GLY A 575 0.17 4.64 -4.51
N GLN A 576 1.13 3.94 -3.90
CA GLN A 576 1.64 2.67 -4.42
C GLN A 576 0.53 1.63 -4.58
N TYR A 577 -0.32 1.46 -3.56
CA TYR A 577 -1.40 0.48 -3.62
C TYR A 577 -2.45 0.85 -4.68
N ASP A 578 -2.75 2.14 -4.81
CA ASP A 578 -3.78 2.63 -5.72
C ASP A 578 -3.37 2.47 -7.20
N LEU A 579 -2.10 2.74 -7.51
CA LEU A 579 -1.55 2.70 -8.87
C LEU A 579 -0.94 1.36 -9.26
N TYR A 580 -0.22 0.69 -8.36
CA TYR A 580 0.40 -0.61 -8.64
C TYR A 580 -0.49 -1.80 -8.27
N GLY A 581 -1.60 -1.56 -7.54
CA GLY A 581 -2.57 -2.61 -7.21
C GLY A 581 -3.21 -3.25 -8.45
N TRP A 582 -3.28 -2.52 -9.56
CA TRP A 582 -3.49 -3.10 -10.89
C TRP A 582 -2.14 -3.36 -11.55
N MET A 583 -1.67 -4.59 -11.43
CA MET A 583 -0.30 -4.97 -11.78
C MET A 583 0.14 -4.62 -13.23
N PRO A 584 -0.70 -4.66 -14.29
CA PRO A 584 -0.30 -4.18 -15.62
C PRO A 584 0.12 -2.70 -15.67
N ASN A 585 -0.29 -1.89 -14.68
CA ASN A 585 0.11 -0.50 -14.53
C ASN A 585 1.37 -0.28 -13.67
N GLY A 586 1.90 -1.33 -13.04
CA GLY A 586 3.17 -1.29 -12.32
C GLY A 586 3.73 -2.70 -12.11
N PRO A 587 4.16 -3.39 -13.19
CA PRO A 587 4.73 -4.71 -13.06
C PRO A 587 6.04 -4.62 -12.28
N SER A 588 6.22 -5.43 -11.24
CA SER A 588 7.50 -5.49 -10.53
C SER A 588 8.53 -6.36 -11.27
N THR A 589 8.06 -7.19 -12.20
CA THR A 589 8.91 -8.08 -12.99
C THR A 589 8.34 -8.48 -14.36
N MET A 590 9.22 -8.60 -15.35
CA MET A 590 8.94 -9.03 -16.73
C MET A 590 9.73 -10.32 -17.02
N GLN A 591 9.02 -11.33 -17.54
CA GLN A 591 9.57 -12.67 -17.78
C GLN A 591 10.01 -12.92 -19.23
N GLU A 592 9.67 -12.02 -20.13
CA GLU A 592 9.99 -12.13 -21.56
C GLU A 592 11.05 -11.12 -21.96
N PRO A 593 11.90 -11.44 -22.95
CA PRO A 593 12.88 -10.50 -23.47
C PRO A 593 12.21 -9.32 -24.15
N LEU A 594 12.90 -8.18 -24.16
CA LEU A 594 12.43 -6.97 -24.82
C LEU A 594 12.15 -7.24 -26.31
N PRO A 595 11.05 -6.69 -26.87
CA PRO A 595 10.72 -6.87 -28.27
C PRO A 595 11.80 -6.25 -29.18
N THR A 596 12.35 -7.08 -30.07
CA THR A 596 13.36 -6.66 -31.05
C THR A 596 12.77 -6.23 -32.39
N HIS A 597 11.49 -6.51 -32.62
CA HIS A 597 10.74 -6.17 -33.83
C HIS A 597 9.29 -5.83 -33.48
N LYS A 598 8.66 -5.01 -34.33
CA LYS A 598 7.21 -4.72 -34.26
C LYS A 598 6.39 -5.82 -34.91
N GLY A 599 5.09 -5.87 -34.62
CA GLY A 599 4.11 -6.77 -35.23
C GLY A 599 4.09 -8.18 -34.64
N LYS A 600 4.72 -8.39 -33.48
CA LYS A 600 4.82 -9.70 -32.83
C LYS A 600 4.10 -9.77 -31.48
N ALA A 601 3.75 -8.62 -30.90
CA ALA A 601 3.04 -8.60 -29.62
C ALA A 601 1.57 -9.02 -29.78
N ASP A 602 1.05 -9.75 -28.80
CA ASP A 602 -0.36 -10.08 -28.66
C ASP A 602 -0.81 -9.97 -27.20
N VAL A 603 -2.11 -10.20 -26.96
CA VAL A 603 -2.70 -10.11 -25.62
C VAL A 603 -2.07 -11.08 -24.61
N THR A 604 -1.59 -12.25 -25.05
CA THR A 604 -1.03 -13.28 -24.16
C THR A 604 0.38 -12.89 -23.70
N VAL A 605 1.19 -12.32 -24.58
CA VAL A 605 2.52 -11.80 -24.24
C VAL A 605 2.40 -10.67 -23.21
N VAL A 606 1.45 -9.76 -23.39
CA VAL A 606 1.22 -8.65 -22.44
C VAL A 606 0.69 -9.16 -21.09
N THR A 607 -0.13 -10.22 -21.06
CA THR A 607 -0.68 -10.76 -19.79
C THR A 607 0.24 -11.73 -19.06
N LEU A 608 1.17 -12.40 -19.75
CA LEU A 608 2.13 -13.34 -19.14
C LEU A 608 3.29 -12.63 -18.43
N GLN A 609 3.65 -11.43 -18.87
CA GLN A 609 4.72 -10.60 -18.29
C GLN A 609 4.43 -10.05 -16.89
N ASN A 610 3.36 -10.53 -16.26
CA ASN A 610 2.56 -9.75 -15.35
C ASN A 610 2.39 -10.59 -14.07
N HIS A 611 3.47 -10.72 -13.28
CA HIS A 611 3.48 -11.50 -12.03
C HIS A 611 3.59 -10.58 -10.81
N HIS A 612 2.87 -10.93 -9.73
CA HIS A 612 2.81 -10.14 -8.50
C HIS A 612 3.42 -10.90 -7.32
N ALA A 613 4.24 -10.21 -6.52
CA ALA A 613 4.50 -10.64 -5.14
C ALA A 613 4.80 -9.51 -4.11
N LEU A 614 4.62 -8.22 -4.43
CA LEU A 614 4.93 -7.11 -3.49
C LEU A 614 3.76 -6.49 -2.72
N LEU A 615 2.55 -6.41 -3.27
CA LEU A 615 1.48 -5.56 -2.70
C LEU A 615 0.45 -6.34 -1.88
N GLY A 616 0.92 -7.26 -1.04
CA GLY A 616 0.20 -7.52 0.19
C GLY A 616 0.50 -6.37 1.12
N ARG A 617 -0.49 -5.54 1.48
CA ARG A 617 -0.35 -4.56 2.58
C ARG A 617 0.37 -5.29 3.72
N PRO A 618 1.61 -4.93 4.08
CA PRO A 618 2.35 -5.71 5.05
C PRO A 618 1.48 -5.76 6.30
N SER A 619 1.08 -6.96 6.71
CA SER A 619 0.39 -7.18 7.98
C SER A 619 1.35 -6.96 9.16
N PHE A 620 2.49 -6.32 8.90
CA PHE A 620 3.61 -6.04 9.77
C PHE A 620 3.54 -4.64 10.40
N LEU A 621 2.38 -3.98 10.40
CA LEU A 621 2.13 -2.92 11.36
C LEU A 621 1.70 -3.57 12.68
N PRO A 622 2.57 -3.68 13.71
CA PRO A 622 2.07 -3.46 15.05
C PRO A 622 1.24 -2.17 15.01
N ALA A 623 0.23 -2.07 15.87
CA ALA A 623 -0.41 -0.81 16.19
C ALA A 623 0.64 0.18 16.75
N PHE A 624 1.49 0.72 15.87
CA PHE A 624 2.23 1.93 16.14
C PHE A 624 1.17 3.02 16.27
N ASP A 625 1.37 3.83 17.30
CA ASP A 625 0.48 4.89 17.77
C ASP A 625 -0.22 5.65 16.63
N ARG A 626 -1.49 6.04 16.83
CA ARG A 626 -2.38 6.70 15.84
C ARG A 626 -1.59 7.62 14.89
N ASN A 627 -1.86 7.52 13.58
CA ASN A 627 -1.28 8.38 12.53
C ASN A 627 -1.08 9.81 13.05
N ARG A 628 0.18 10.25 13.19
CA ARG A 628 0.51 11.65 13.49
C ARG A 628 0.74 12.37 12.18
N TYR A 629 -0.21 13.22 11.82
CA TYR A 629 -0.15 14.03 10.62
C TYR A 629 0.87 15.15 10.78
N LEU A 630 1.27 15.76 9.66
CA LEU A 630 2.22 16.87 9.66
C LEU A 630 1.82 18.03 10.61
N HIS A 631 0.51 18.28 10.72
CA HIS A 631 -0.07 19.28 11.61
C HIS A 631 -0.19 18.84 13.09
N ASP A 632 0.05 17.58 13.42
CA ASP A 632 -0.09 17.06 14.80
C ASP A 632 1.18 17.28 15.62
N PHE A 633 1.24 18.42 16.33
CA PHE A 633 2.28 18.73 17.32
C PHE A 633 1.85 18.24 18.71
N ALA A 634 1.72 16.91 18.87
CA ALA A 634 1.32 16.32 20.15
C ALA A 634 2.41 16.39 21.25
N GLU A 635 3.67 16.58 20.85
CA GLU A 635 4.80 16.74 21.77
C GLU A 635 5.24 18.21 21.81
N GLU A 636 5.12 18.83 22.98
CA GLU A 636 5.60 20.20 23.22
C GLU A 636 7.11 20.20 23.40
N HIS A 637 7.84 20.39 22.29
CA HIS A 637 9.29 20.55 22.34
C HIS A 637 9.74 22.02 22.47
N PHE A 638 8.92 22.96 22.02
CA PHE A 638 9.15 24.39 22.22
C PHE A 638 8.41 24.85 23.48
N THR A 639 9.10 25.60 24.35
CA THR A 639 8.48 26.15 25.57
C THR A 639 8.19 27.63 25.43
N GLU A 640 8.90 28.31 24.53
CA GLU A 640 8.86 29.75 24.31
C GLU A 640 7.62 30.17 23.48
N ASP A 641 7.04 31.32 23.85
CA ASP A 641 5.76 31.78 23.29
C ASP A 641 5.82 32.02 21.77
N PHE A 642 6.92 32.58 21.27
CA PHE A 642 7.06 32.91 19.85
C PHE A 642 7.14 31.67 18.95
N PRO A 643 8.02 30.68 19.21
CA PRO A 643 7.97 29.37 18.56
C PRO A 643 6.60 28.70 18.63
N LYS A 644 5.96 28.67 19.82
CA LYS A 644 4.60 28.08 19.98
C LYS A 644 3.57 28.75 19.08
N TYR A 645 3.53 30.08 19.05
CA TYR A 645 2.64 30.86 18.18
C TYR A 645 2.86 30.54 16.68
N LYS A 646 4.11 30.38 16.26
CA LYS A 646 4.46 30.04 14.88
C LYS A 646 4.09 28.61 14.52
N VAL A 647 4.17 27.66 15.47
CA VAL A 647 3.62 26.30 15.28
C VAL A 647 2.13 26.38 15.00
N THR A 648 1.37 27.15 15.80
CA THR A 648 -0.07 27.34 15.59
C THR A 648 -0.38 27.96 14.22
N THR A 649 0.43 28.92 13.77
CA THR A 649 0.29 29.53 12.44
C THR A 649 0.49 28.49 11.33
N PHE A 650 1.53 27.67 11.45
CA PHE A 650 1.80 26.58 10.50
C PHE A 650 0.72 25.52 10.48
N GLN A 651 0.18 25.13 11.63
CA GLN A 651 -0.97 24.22 11.70
C GLN A 651 -2.17 24.79 10.95
N ARG A 652 -2.47 26.09 11.15
CA ARG A 652 -3.57 26.77 10.44
C ARG A 652 -3.33 26.82 8.92
N ASP A 653 -2.12 27.16 8.49
CA ASP A 653 -1.76 27.20 7.07
C ASP A 653 -1.90 25.81 6.41
N LEU A 654 -1.50 24.74 7.10
CA LEU A 654 -1.67 23.37 6.62
C LEU A 654 -3.14 22.95 6.53
N ILE A 655 -3.96 23.30 7.53
CA ILE A 655 -5.40 23.00 7.53
C ILE A 655 -6.08 23.74 6.37
N LYS A 656 -5.76 25.03 6.19
CA LYS A 656 -6.29 25.81 5.07
C LYS A 656 -5.89 25.19 3.72
N LEU A 657 -4.62 24.84 3.54
CA LEU A 657 -4.18 24.18 2.31
C LEU A 657 -4.90 22.83 2.09
N SER A 658 -5.21 22.10 3.16
CA SER A 658 -6.00 20.86 3.10
C SER A 658 -7.39 21.10 2.51
N GLU A 659 -8.05 22.17 2.97
CA GLU A 659 -9.38 22.57 2.51
C GLU A 659 -9.33 23.01 1.05
N ASP A 660 -8.34 23.82 0.68
CA ASP A 660 -8.13 24.28 -0.70
C ASP A 660 -7.90 23.09 -1.66
N ILE A 661 -7.07 22.12 -1.26
CA ILE A 661 -6.81 20.89 -2.03
C ILE A 661 -8.08 20.04 -2.17
N LYS A 662 -8.86 19.88 -1.09
CA LYS A 662 -10.13 19.15 -1.14
C LYS A 662 -11.11 19.81 -2.10
N CYS A 663 -11.27 21.13 -2.03
CA CYS A 663 -12.15 21.89 -2.91
C CYS A 663 -11.73 21.79 -4.38
N ARG A 664 -10.42 21.87 -4.68
CA ARG A 664 -9.92 21.59 -6.04
C ARG A 664 -10.30 20.19 -6.49
N ASN A 665 -10.01 19.19 -5.65
CA ASN A 665 -10.21 17.76 -5.98
C ASN A 665 -11.68 17.37 -6.14
N GLU A 666 -12.63 18.11 -5.58
CA GLU A 666 -14.08 17.91 -5.81
C GLU A 666 -14.49 18.18 -7.26
N ASN A 667 -13.78 19.08 -7.95
CA ASN A 667 -14.05 19.46 -9.33
C ASN A 667 -13.25 18.64 -10.35
N LEU A 668 -12.28 17.85 -9.90
CA LEU A 668 -11.59 16.87 -10.75
C LEU A 668 -12.48 15.65 -10.90
N ASP A 669 -12.49 15.04 -12.10
CA ASP A 669 -13.11 13.73 -12.28
C ASP A 669 -12.66 12.83 -11.14
N SER A 670 -13.62 12.30 -10.37
CA SER A 670 -13.42 11.70 -9.02
C SER A 670 -12.37 10.58 -8.94
N LEU A 671 -11.81 10.21 -10.09
CA LEU A 671 -10.88 9.12 -10.31
C LEU A 671 -9.48 9.58 -10.78
N ARG A 672 -9.30 10.85 -11.20
CA ARG A 672 -7.96 11.51 -11.34
C ARG A 672 -7.40 11.94 -9.97
N ASN A 673 -8.17 11.81 -8.89
CA ASN A 673 -7.81 12.12 -7.49
C ASN A 673 -6.81 11.13 -6.85
N LEU A 674 -5.78 10.73 -7.61
CA LEU A 674 -4.90 9.63 -7.27
C LEU A 674 -3.70 9.99 -6.40
N PHE A 675 -3.47 11.24 -5.97
CA PHE A 675 -2.71 11.62 -4.76
C PHE A 675 -2.33 13.11 -4.78
N VAL A 676 -2.80 13.90 -3.81
CA VAL A 676 -1.99 14.69 -2.87
C VAL A 676 -2.88 14.90 -1.64
N SER A 677 -2.51 14.31 -0.51
CA SER A 677 -3.23 14.52 0.74
C SER A 677 -2.33 15.29 1.70
N THR A 678 -2.86 16.37 2.28
CA THR A 678 -2.28 17.03 3.45
C THR A 678 -2.26 16.14 4.70
N ASN A 679 -2.79 14.92 4.61
CA ASN A 679 -2.68 13.87 5.62
C ASN A 679 -1.33 13.12 5.54
N GLY A 680 -0.31 13.71 4.91
CA GLY A 680 1.06 13.19 4.98
C GLY A 680 1.53 13.02 6.42
N GLU A 681 2.23 11.92 6.68
CA GLU A 681 2.80 11.62 7.99
C GLU A 681 3.88 12.65 8.35
N ALA A 682 4.02 12.96 9.65
CA ALA A 682 5.05 13.89 10.11
C ALA A 682 6.49 13.36 9.92
N SER A 683 6.67 12.04 9.77
CA SER A 683 7.96 11.38 9.54
C SER A 683 7.76 10.05 8.80
N ILE A 684 8.85 9.44 8.33
CA ILE A 684 8.83 8.13 7.66
C ILE A 684 8.65 7.00 8.68
N LYS A 685 7.57 6.21 8.55
CA LYS A 685 7.19 5.14 9.50
C LYS A 685 6.59 3.87 8.88
N THR A 686 6.31 3.89 7.57
CA THR A 686 5.57 2.84 6.86
C THR A 686 6.46 1.78 6.25
#